data_AF-A0A7U6BI01-F1
#
_entry.id   AF-A0A7U6BI01-F1
#
_cell.length_a   1.000
_cell.length_b   1.000
_cell.length_c   1.000
_cell.angle_alpha   90.00
_cell.angle_beta   90.00
_cell.angle_gamma   90.00
#
_symmetry.space_group_name_H-M   'P 1'
#
loop_
_entity.id
_entity.type
_entity.pdbx_description
1 polymer ?
#
loop_
_entity_poly.entity_id
_entity_poly.type
_entity_poly.pdbx_seq_one_letter_code
_entity_poly.pdbx_strand_id
1 'polypeptide(L)'
;MGNTSASTTGAAVSTPPRPFIRVFPVPKNNRGHAFSNIDDILAHLQGEPTGHWLVGSNGMWHGGIHITDATTPWCALSGKAPQEVMEYPVPGKGEQAIRCMADGEVVAYRINRDYLTLPWESGDLFYSSSFVLVRHHIQPGQTAASSLTFYTLYMHLAPWSAYPEESTAYKVADGQHLKAYVDDTLQWTATTLKPGTRVNWNKSDPAAQMTARGRRYAHVSLVEGITDKMNLNAGDLLWVVCDNGNLLPDHNGPERPAWWSNLLPPAKETMQFDTVVCPTPYPIRSGDAIGHLGYYQAPKDGGYNGRYQVHIECVTTDDLPRFLSNSEHVERDKPAFGKYPAGIPLYMKNSVNAIYQSQLTTHQDGIFPLNGSQHTEDNQVTYWQAGASRGYVAESDLKLLSRYDLAERGFETVEASPRSFDHLEGKNQPAGLVRHIFQMLFNASSKDPRTSHAQVKHNYQRLLDKIDSGEPRYSAQEYRRAVQNPDYIDHLQHLCVKHPGDWYCTSDDPVWQAFFTTLLKKEAPEWYSYGIRFLNATRGMDQVPDMSRTPWHMHPLVFLDAISTSKKRGWAHSPFADLICDAESRNDYTIYNRTYPHPHPTHTEVHSKTNLTSMTLQQVMDAQAQFDMFATGRYQVTTDPLKEAVRNLNLDVNAPYDEAIQDRIFEEYIIKVKRPAIIAYLEGNGSVDDAAYACALEFASVGVKQGKPISPDPHEYEKNPDRSFVVDKNHHRIHKKRYASADGIGYYNGDKLNKVFIMPDDLIQKLKDSKNEAQ
;
A
#
# COMPACT_ATOMS: atom_id res chain seq x y z
N MET A 1 -61.16 -10.74 -7.13
CA MET A 1 -60.86 -9.67 -6.16
C MET A 1 -59.68 -10.13 -5.34
N GLY A 2 -58.47 -9.71 -5.72
CA GLY A 2 -57.22 -10.14 -5.08
C GLY A 2 -56.48 -8.91 -4.60
N ASN A 3 -56.26 -8.85 -3.29
CA ASN A 3 -55.64 -7.76 -2.54
C ASN A 3 -54.23 -7.41 -3.03
N THR A 4 -54.02 -6.13 -3.34
CA THR A 4 -52.72 -5.48 -3.41
C THR A 4 -52.29 -5.07 -2.01
N SER A 5 -51.33 -5.78 -1.41
CA SER A 5 -50.65 -5.35 -0.19
C SER A 5 -49.57 -4.32 -0.54
N ALA A 6 -49.76 -3.10 -0.05
CA ALA A 6 -48.79 -2.02 -0.15
C ALA A 6 -47.51 -2.37 0.62
N SER A 7 -46.37 -2.29 -0.08
CA SER A 7 -45.03 -2.32 0.51
C SER A 7 -44.75 -0.95 1.14
N THR A 8 -44.71 -0.92 2.47
CA THR A 8 -44.20 0.22 3.24
C THR A 8 -42.69 0.34 3.04
N THR A 9 -42.27 1.42 2.38
CA THR A 9 -40.88 1.87 2.30
C THR A 9 -40.37 2.21 3.70
N GLY A 10 -39.56 1.34 4.30
CA GLY A 10 -38.77 1.67 5.47
C GLY A 10 -37.73 2.74 5.08
N ALA A 11 -37.75 3.87 5.79
CA ALA A 11 -36.71 4.88 5.68
C ALA A 11 -35.35 4.23 5.99
N ALA A 12 -34.44 4.25 5.03
CA ALA A 12 -33.07 3.79 5.23
C ALA A 12 -32.41 4.67 6.30
N VAL A 13 -32.02 4.06 7.41
CA VAL A 13 -31.15 4.68 8.41
C VAL A 13 -29.84 5.03 7.71
N SER A 14 -29.55 6.32 7.54
CA SER A 14 -28.32 6.80 6.90
C SER A 14 -27.11 6.36 7.74
N THR A 15 -26.38 5.36 7.27
CA THR A 15 -25.06 5.01 7.81
C THR A 15 -24.14 6.23 7.69
N PRO A 16 -23.39 6.62 8.74
CA PRO A 16 -22.48 7.75 8.67
C PRO A 16 -21.42 7.54 7.58
N PRO A 17 -20.95 8.61 6.91
CA PRO A 17 -19.91 8.52 5.89
C PRO A 17 -18.68 7.79 6.44
N ARG A 18 -18.24 6.73 5.75
CA ARG A 18 -17.02 6.01 6.10
C ARG A 18 -15.81 6.65 5.38
N PRO A 19 -14.66 6.81 6.05
CA PRO A 19 -13.45 7.29 5.39
C PRO A 19 -13.05 6.33 4.26
N PHE A 20 -12.80 6.88 3.08
CA PHE A 20 -12.25 6.11 1.96
C PHE A 20 -10.74 5.97 2.14
N ILE A 21 -10.28 4.75 2.43
CA ILE A 21 -8.87 4.44 2.63
C ILE A 21 -8.37 3.76 1.35
N ARG A 22 -7.24 4.27 0.84
CA ARG A 22 -6.55 3.65 -0.30
C ARG A 22 -5.20 3.07 0.12
N VAL A 23 -4.76 2.06 -0.62
CA VAL A 23 -3.37 1.64 -0.73
C VAL A 23 -2.93 1.70 -2.20
N PHE A 24 -1.63 1.72 -2.43
CA PHE A 24 -1.11 1.60 -3.77
C PHE A 24 -1.16 0.14 -4.26
N PRO A 25 -1.36 -0.09 -5.58
CA PRO A 25 -1.58 -1.42 -6.13
C PRO A 25 -0.33 -2.30 -6.09
N VAL A 26 0.85 -1.73 -5.82
CA VAL A 26 2.10 -2.46 -5.68
C VAL A 26 2.91 -1.93 -4.49
N PRO A 27 3.71 -2.77 -3.82
CA PRO A 27 4.71 -2.31 -2.88
C PRO A 27 5.94 -1.72 -3.58
N LYS A 28 6.68 -0.90 -2.84
CA LYS A 28 7.92 -0.23 -3.27
C LYS A 28 9.09 -1.20 -3.47
N ASN A 29 9.06 -2.39 -2.86
CA ASN A 29 10.12 -3.39 -2.97
C ASN A 29 9.60 -4.80 -2.66
N ASN A 30 10.49 -5.79 -2.82
CA ASN A 30 10.21 -7.20 -2.56
C ASN A 30 9.92 -7.55 -1.09
N ARG A 31 10.16 -6.63 -0.15
CA ARG A 31 9.82 -6.79 1.27
C ARG A 31 8.41 -6.29 1.60
N GLY A 32 7.68 -5.76 0.61
CA GLY A 32 6.32 -5.30 0.80
C GLY A 32 6.18 -3.87 1.35
N HIS A 33 7.27 -3.10 1.42
CA HIS A 33 7.24 -1.72 1.93
C HIS A 33 6.27 -0.84 1.12
N ALA A 34 5.55 0.05 1.78
CA ALA A 34 4.64 0.99 1.12
C ALA A 34 5.40 2.20 0.53
N PHE A 35 4.83 2.82 -0.51
CA PHE A 35 5.20 4.19 -0.90
C PHE A 35 4.65 5.18 0.12
N SER A 36 5.34 6.31 0.32
CA SER A 36 4.97 7.28 1.35
C SER A 36 3.82 8.18 0.91
N ASN A 37 3.77 8.53 -0.37
CA ASN A 37 2.79 9.46 -0.96
C ASN A 37 2.57 9.17 -2.46
N ILE A 38 1.70 9.95 -3.10
CA ILE A 38 1.38 9.81 -4.52
C ILE A 38 2.57 10.13 -5.43
N ASP A 39 3.37 11.14 -5.09
CA ASP A 39 4.53 11.55 -5.88
C ASP A 39 5.57 10.42 -5.97
N ASP A 40 5.80 9.71 -4.86
CA ASP A 40 6.72 8.57 -4.78
C ASP A 40 6.34 7.45 -5.76
N ILE A 41 5.05 7.08 -5.84
CA ILE A 41 4.62 6.03 -6.77
C ILE A 41 4.55 6.54 -8.21
N LEU A 42 4.14 7.79 -8.44
CA LEU A 42 4.14 8.35 -9.79
C LEU A 42 5.57 8.44 -10.34
N ALA A 43 6.55 8.80 -9.50
CA ALA A 43 7.97 8.76 -9.85
C ALA A 43 8.45 7.32 -10.14
N HIS A 44 8.00 6.33 -9.37
CA HIS A 44 8.27 4.91 -9.65
C HIS A 44 7.75 4.50 -11.03
N LEU A 45 6.54 4.94 -11.39
CA LEU A 45 5.93 4.65 -12.69
C LEU A 45 6.53 5.42 -13.87
N GLN A 46 7.36 6.44 -13.64
CA GLN A 46 8.14 7.06 -14.73
C GLN A 46 9.14 6.08 -15.36
N GLY A 47 9.51 5.01 -14.64
CA GLY A 47 10.33 3.92 -15.17
C GLY A 47 9.58 2.94 -16.08
N GLU A 48 8.26 3.05 -16.20
CA GLU A 48 7.46 2.15 -17.04
C GLU A 48 7.73 2.38 -18.53
N PRO A 49 7.97 1.31 -19.33
CA PRO A 49 8.29 1.47 -20.73
C PRO A 49 7.05 1.79 -21.60
N THR A 50 5.83 1.56 -21.08
CA THR A 50 4.57 1.70 -21.83
C THR A 50 3.38 1.92 -20.92
N GLY A 51 2.19 2.15 -21.50
CA GLY A 51 0.93 2.17 -20.77
C GLY A 51 0.74 3.42 -19.93
N HIS A 52 1.14 4.57 -20.47
CA HIS A 52 0.92 5.86 -19.83
C HIS A 52 -0.54 6.30 -19.99
N TRP A 53 -1.02 7.06 -19.01
CA TRP A 53 -2.37 7.62 -18.98
C TRP A 53 -2.69 8.44 -20.25
N LEU A 54 -3.93 8.29 -20.77
CA LEU A 54 -4.53 8.93 -21.96
C LEU A 54 -3.96 8.53 -23.32
N VAL A 55 -2.64 8.45 -23.47
CA VAL A 55 -1.97 8.10 -24.73
C VAL A 55 -0.85 7.11 -24.46
N GLY A 56 -1.06 5.87 -24.92
CA GLY A 56 -0.10 4.79 -24.79
C GLY A 56 1.17 5.01 -25.62
N SER A 57 2.19 4.19 -25.38
CA SER A 57 3.46 4.23 -26.14
C SER A 57 3.27 3.94 -27.64
N ASN A 58 2.24 3.16 -27.98
CA ASN A 58 1.77 2.91 -29.35
C ASN A 58 1.04 4.11 -29.97
N GLY A 59 0.78 5.18 -29.21
CA GLY A 59 0.07 6.38 -29.67
C GLY A 59 -1.45 6.25 -29.67
N MET A 60 -1.99 5.16 -29.14
CA MET A 60 -3.42 4.91 -29.04
C MET A 60 -4.00 5.49 -27.74
N TRP A 61 -5.31 5.77 -27.71
CA TRP A 61 -6.06 6.00 -26.47
C TRP A 61 -5.73 4.93 -25.43
N HIS A 62 -5.58 5.34 -24.18
CA HIS A 62 -5.26 4.45 -23.07
C HIS A 62 -6.01 4.89 -21.80
N GLY A 63 -7.05 4.13 -21.44
CA GLY A 63 -7.95 4.41 -20.31
C GLY A 63 -7.41 4.01 -18.93
N GLY A 64 -6.13 3.67 -18.84
CA GLY A 64 -5.53 3.15 -17.62
C GLY A 64 -4.03 3.41 -17.50
N ILE A 65 -3.38 2.59 -16.67
CA ILE A 65 -1.92 2.55 -16.52
C ILE A 65 -1.41 1.12 -16.61
N HIS A 66 -0.18 0.94 -17.09
CA HIS A 66 0.53 -0.33 -16.93
C HIS A 66 1.49 -0.26 -15.74
N ILE A 67 1.62 -1.38 -15.03
CA ILE A 67 2.73 -1.65 -14.12
C ILE A 67 3.41 -2.91 -14.61
N THR A 68 4.74 -2.89 -14.75
CA THR A 68 5.50 -4.00 -15.33
C THR A 68 6.66 -4.45 -14.46
N ASP A 69 7.28 -5.56 -14.84
CA ASP A 69 8.53 -6.06 -14.25
C ASP A 69 9.72 -5.11 -14.44
N ALA A 70 9.62 -4.08 -15.28
CA ALA A 70 10.66 -3.07 -15.42
C ALA A 70 10.85 -2.24 -14.14
N THR A 71 9.75 -1.93 -13.44
CA THR A 71 9.78 -1.17 -12.17
C THR A 71 9.49 -2.06 -10.97
N THR A 72 8.70 -3.13 -11.16
CA THR A 72 8.12 -3.92 -10.07
C THR A 72 8.36 -5.43 -10.27
N PRO A 73 9.61 -5.88 -10.47
CA PRO A 73 9.92 -7.28 -10.80
C PRO A 73 9.51 -8.28 -9.70
N TRP A 74 9.41 -7.84 -8.44
CA TRP A 74 8.97 -8.67 -7.32
C TRP A 74 7.48 -9.07 -7.41
N CYS A 75 6.69 -8.42 -8.27
CA CYS A 75 5.31 -8.81 -8.54
C CYS A 75 5.14 -9.72 -9.77
N ALA A 76 6.23 -10.00 -10.50
CA ALA A 76 6.23 -10.92 -11.63
C ALA A 76 6.10 -12.37 -11.13
N LEU A 77 5.13 -13.10 -11.69
CA LEU A 77 4.95 -14.51 -11.41
C LEU A 77 5.06 -15.31 -12.71
N SER A 78 6.14 -16.08 -12.83
CA SER A 78 6.37 -16.91 -14.00
C SER A 78 5.50 -18.16 -13.98
N GLY A 79 4.91 -18.45 -15.14
CA GLY A 79 4.33 -19.75 -15.44
C GLY A 79 5.37 -20.77 -15.90
N LYS A 80 4.88 -21.80 -16.60
CA LYS A 80 5.68 -22.92 -17.10
C LYS A 80 5.73 -22.98 -18.62
N ALA A 81 5.23 -21.94 -19.31
CA ALA A 81 5.19 -21.93 -20.76
C ALA A 81 6.63 -21.95 -21.31
N PRO A 82 6.97 -22.85 -22.27
CA PRO A 82 8.35 -22.95 -22.76
C PRO A 82 8.92 -21.62 -23.29
N GLN A 83 8.10 -20.85 -24.01
CA GLN A 83 8.48 -19.54 -24.55
C GLN A 83 8.82 -18.53 -23.42
N GLU A 84 8.00 -18.51 -22.37
CA GLU A 84 8.21 -17.68 -21.19
C GLU A 84 9.53 -18.05 -20.48
N VAL A 85 9.80 -19.34 -20.29
CA VAL A 85 11.04 -19.84 -19.65
C VAL A 85 12.28 -19.51 -20.49
N MET A 86 12.17 -19.54 -21.82
CA MET A 86 13.27 -19.16 -22.71
C MET A 86 13.55 -17.65 -22.67
N GLU A 87 12.52 -16.82 -22.60
CA GLU A 87 12.67 -15.35 -22.55
C GLU A 87 13.06 -14.86 -21.15
N TYR A 88 12.57 -15.51 -20.11
CA TYR A 88 12.82 -15.23 -18.70
C TYR A 88 13.46 -16.44 -18.00
N PRO A 89 14.77 -16.67 -18.20
CA PRO A 89 15.47 -17.82 -17.63
C PRO A 89 15.55 -17.77 -16.10
N VAL A 90 15.39 -16.59 -15.51
CA VAL A 90 15.21 -16.41 -14.07
C VAL A 90 13.72 -16.17 -13.83
N PRO A 91 12.99 -17.13 -13.23
CA PRO A 91 11.55 -16.98 -13.05
C PRO A 91 11.23 -15.92 -12.00
N GLY A 92 10.20 -15.12 -12.30
CA GLY A 92 9.52 -14.26 -11.35
C GLY A 92 8.84 -15.11 -10.27
N LYS A 93 9.17 -14.84 -9.01
CA LYS A 93 8.72 -15.66 -7.87
C LYS A 93 7.35 -15.25 -7.31
N GLY A 94 6.83 -14.09 -7.72
CA GLY A 94 5.68 -13.45 -7.07
C GLY A 94 5.94 -13.20 -5.59
N GLU A 95 7.06 -12.56 -5.25
CA GLU A 95 7.42 -12.23 -3.86
C GLU A 95 6.38 -11.29 -3.22
N GLN A 96 5.67 -10.52 -4.04
CA GLN A 96 4.56 -9.67 -3.62
C GLN A 96 3.42 -9.73 -4.66
N ALA A 97 2.19 -9.65 -4.19
CA ALA A 97 1.02 -9.54 -5.05
C ALA A 97 0.75 -8.09 -5.49
N ILE A 98 0.03 -7.95 -6.61
CA ILE A 98 -0.78 -6.77 -6.91
C ILE A 98 -1.88 -6.69 -5.86
N ARG A 99 -2.11 -5.50 -5.31
CA ARG A 99 -3.01 -5.26 -4.17
C ARG A 99 -4.28 -4.54 -4.61
N CYS A 100 -5.38 -4.87 -3.94
CA CYS A 100 -6.63 -4.13 -4.08
C CYS A 100 -6.43 -2.70 -3.56
N MET A 101 -6.72 -1.68 -4.36
CA MET A 101 -6.36 -0.29 -4.03
C MET A 101 -7.28 0.33 -2.97
N ALA A 102 -8.48 -0.21 -2.79
CA ALA A 102 -9.45 0.28 -1.82
C ALA A 102 -10.44 -0.83 -1.45
N ASP A 103 -11.13 -0.68 -0.32
CA ASP A 103 -12.21 -1.59 0.06
C ASP A 103 -13.30 -1.62 -1.03
N GLY A 104 -13.83 -2.80 -1.31
CA GLY A 104 -14.85 -2.95 -2.33
C GLY A 104 -15.37 -4.38 -2.43
N GLU A 105 -15.96 -4.69 -3.58
CA GLU A 105 -16.49 -6.01 -3.87
C GLU A 105 -16.04 -6.48 -5.26
N VAL A 106 -15.56 -7.72 -5.37
CA VAL A 106 -15.32 -8.35 -6.68
C VAL A 106 -16.67 -8.65 -7.32
N VAL A 107 -16.97 -7.99 -8.43
CA VAL A 107 -18.26 -8.07 -9.14
C VAL A 107 -18.18 -8.78 -10.48
N ALA A 108 -16.98 -8.88 -11.05
CA ALA A 108 -16.72 -9.70 -12.23
C ALA A 108 -15.26 -10.15 -12.25
N TYR A 109 -15.01 -11.31 -12.84
CA TYR A 109 -13.65 -11.79 -13.07
C TYR A 109 -13.58 -12.73 -14.27
N ARG A 110 -12.35 -12.94 -14.76
CA ARG A 110 -11.98 -14.06 -15.62
C ARG A 110 -10.67 -14.63 -15.09
N ILE A 111 -10.59 -15.94 -14.91
CA ILE A 111 -9.34 -16.64 -14.57
C ILE A 111 -8.98 -17.48 -15.79
N ASN A 112 -7.88 -17.19 -16.45
CA ASN A 112 -7.41 -18.12 -17.47
C ASN A 112 -6.80 -19.36 -16.83
N ARG A 113 -7.09 -20.53 -17.39
CA ARG A 113 -6.46 -21.78 -16.94
C ARG A 113 -4.95 -21.73 -17.21
N ASP A 114 -4.57 -21.26 -18.40
CA ASP A 114 -3.20 -21.08 -18.84
C ASP A 114 -3.07 -19.84 -19.74
N TYR A 115 -1.86 -19.45 -20.11
CA TYR A 115 -1.65 -18.37 -21.08
C TYR A 115 -2.32 -18.68 -22.42
N LEU A 116 -2.97 -17.67 -22.98
CA LEU A 116 -3.59 -17.72 -24.30
C LEU A 116 -2.57 -17.32 -25.37
N THR A 117 -2.80 -17.73 -26.62
CA THR A 117 -1.98 -17.31 -27.76
C THR A 117 -2.77 -16.65 -28.87
N LEU A 118 -2.13 -15.74 -29.60
CA LEU A 118 -2.63 -15.15 -30.83
C LEU A 118 -1.57 -15.21 -31.93
N PRO A 119 -1.91 -15.66 -33.15
CA PRO A 119 -0.95 -15.69 -34.24
C PRO A 119 -0.38 -14.32 -34.61
N TRP A 120 0.94 -14.25 -34.79
CA TRP A 120 1.69 -13.11 -35.28
C TRP A 120 2.74 -13.55 -36.30
N GLU A 121 3.34 -12.61 -37.04
CA GLU A 121 4.30 -12.91 -38.11
C GLU A 121 5.56 -13.65 -37.62
N SER A 122 5.96 -13.44 -36.37
CA SER A 122 7.09 -14.12 -35.74
C SER A 122 6.71 -15.42 -35.00
N GLY A 123 5.45 -15.86 -35.11
CA GLY A 123 4.88 -16.95 -34.33
C GLY A 123 3.78 -16.49 -33.38
N ASP A 124 3.20 -17.43 -32.64
CA ASP A 124 2.13 -17.17 -31.68
C ASP A 124 2.64 -16.31 -30.50
N LEU A 125 1.92 -15.22 -30.20
CA LEU A 125 2.20 -14.34 -29.07
C LEU A 125 1.35 -14.71 -27.86
N PHE A 126 2.01 -14.80 -26.70
CA PHE A 126 1.41 -15.18 -25.42
C PHE A 126 0.84 -13.98 -24.67
N TYR A 127 -0.31 -14.16 -24.04
CA TYR A 127 -0.95 -13.17 -23.19
C TYR A 127 -1.89 -13.83 -22.18
N SER A 128 -2.25 -13.10 -21.12
CA SER A 128 -3.36 -13.45 -20.24
C SER A 128 -4.51 -12.46 -20.44
N SER A 129 -5.73 -12.98 -20.51
CA SER A 129 -6.97 -12.20 -20.41
C SER A 129 -7.60 -12.29 -19.01
N SER A 130 -6.86 -12.83 -18.04
CA SER A 130 -7.33 -12.90 -16.66
C SER A 130 -7.51 -11.49 -16.12
N PHE A 131 -8.68 -11.25 -15.52
CA PHE A 131 -8.98 -9.97 -14.91
C PHE A 131 -9.82 -10.10 -13.65
N VAL A 132 -9.77 -9.06 -12.83
CA VAL A 132 -10.67 -8.84 -11.70
C VAL A 132 -11.24 -7.42 -11.80
N LEU A 133 -12.55 -7.29 -11.68
CA LEU A 133 -13.25 -6.03 -11.59
C LEU A 133 -13.78 -5.85 -10.16
N VAL A 134 -13.28 -4.83 -9.48
CA VAL A 134 -13.70 -4.46 -8.13
C VAL A 134 -14.61 -3.25 -8.20
N ARG A 135 -15.80 -3.34 -7.61
CA ARG A 135 -16.72 -2.22 -7.43
C ARG A 135 -16.46 -1.56 -6.09
N HIS A 136 -16.38 -0.25 -6.10
CA HIS A 136 -16.24 0.61 -4.93
C HIS A 136 -17.44 1.53 -4.81
N HIS A 137 -17.74 1.93 -3.57
CA HIS A 137 -18.77 2.91 -3.30
C HIS A 137 -18.27 3.90 -2.25
N ILE A 138 -18.42 5.19 -2.55
CA ILE A 138 -18.15 6.27 -1.61
C ILE A 138 -19.37 7.18 -1.54
N GLN A 139 -19.73 7.63 -0.34
CA GLN A 139 -20.73 8.68 -0.12
C GLN A 139 -20.20 9.61 0.98
N PRO A 140 -19.48 10.68 0.61
CA PRO A 140 -18.91 11.62 1.56
C PRO A 140 -19.96 12.44 2.32
N GLY A 141 -21.06 12.79 1.65
CA GLY A 141 -22.16 13.58 2.21
C GLY A 141 -23.29 12.74 2.80
N GLN A 142 -24.39 13.41 3.15
CA GLN A 142 -25.53 12.76 3.80
C GLN A 142 -26.48 12.13 2.80
N THR A 143 -26.46 12.58 1.54
CA THR A 143 -27.37 12.10 0.50
C THR A 143 -26.62 11.41 -0.64
N ALA A 144 -27.37 10.70 -1.47
CA ALA A 144 -26.85 10.10 -2.70
C ALA A 144 -26.34 11.14 -3.72
N ALA A 145 -26.60 12.43 -3.53
CA ALA A 145 -26.06 13.48 -4.40
C ALA A 145 -24.53 13.59 -4.34
N SER A 146 -23.93 13.13 -3.24
CA SER A 146 -22.49 13.03 -3.05
C SER A 146 -21.94 11.62 -3.30
N SER A 147 -22.78 10.64 -3.62
CA SER A 147 -22.31 9.27 -3.81
C SER A 147 -21.64 9.08 -5.17
N LEU A 148 -20.65 8.20 -5.22
CA LEU A 148 -20.04 7.70 -6.44
C LEU A 148 -19.82 6.20 -6.34
N THR A 149 -20.34 5.46 -7.31
CA THR A 149 -19.97 4.07 -7.58
C THR A 149 -18.97 4.06 -8.72
N PHE A 150 -17.82 3.45 -8.49
CA PHE A 150 -16.77 3.34 -9.50
C PHE A 150 -16.11 1.97 -9.40
N TYR A 151 -15.32 1.64 -10.41
CA TYR A 151 -14.73 0.32 -10.58
C TYR A 151 -13.25 0.43 -10.85
N THR A 152 -12.47 -0.49 -10.31
CA THR A 152 -11.08 -0.71 -10.73
C THR A 152 -10.97 -2.04 -11.46
N LEU A 153 -10.49 -2.00 -12.69
CA LEU A 153 -10.20 -3.18 -13.51
C LEU A 153 -8.72 -3.52 -13.39
N TYR A 154 -8.40 -4.77 -13.06
CA TYR A 154 -7.04 -5.31 -13.08
C TYR A 154 -6.97 -6.37 -14.18
N MET A 155 -6.37 -6.03 -15.32
CA MET A 155 -6.30 -6.86 -16.53
C MET A 155 -4.88 -7.38 -16.78
N HIS A 156 -4.76 -8.50 -17.48
CA HIS A 156 -3.50 -9.21 -17.76
C HIS A 156 -2.83 -9.86 -16.53
N LEU A 157 -3.61 -10.21 -15.51
CA LEU A 157 -3.09 -10.91 -14.33
C LEU A 157 -2.55 -12.31 -14.68
N ALA A 158 -1.59 -12.82 -13.91
CA ALA A 158 -1.06 -14.17 -14.08
C ALA A 158 -2.18 -15.24 -14.06
N PRO A 159 -2.17 -16.22 -14.98
CA PRO A 159 -3.20 -17.26 -15.06
C PRO A 159 -3.08 -18.25 -13.90
N TRP A 160 -4.08 -19.12 -13.74
CA TRP A 160 -4.07 -20.17 -12.71
C TRP A 160 -2.83 -21.07 -12.79
N SER A 161 -2.41 -21.47 -14.00
CA SER A 161 -1.22 -22.32 -14.23
C SER A 161 0.09 -21.76 -13.68
N ALA A 162 0.18 -20.45 -13.47
CA ALA A 162 1.37 -19.80 -12.90
C ALA A 162 1.48 -19.97 -11.38
N TYR A 163 0.35 -20.24 -10.71
CA TYR A 163 0.36 -20.54 -9.28
C TYR A 163 0.70 -22.01 -9.06
N PRO A 164 1.56 -22.33 -8.08
CA PRO A 164 1.82 -23.71 -7.74
C PRO A 164 0.53 -24.41 -7.28
N GLU A 165 0.42 -25.70 -7.56
CA GLU A 165 -0.59 -26.57 -6.94
C GLU A 165 -0.49 -26.44 -5.42
N GLU A 166 -1.60 -26.65 -4.70
CA GLU A 166 -1.55 -26.58 -3.25
C GLU A 166 -0.56 -27.60 -2.71
N SER A 167 0.51 -27.08 -2.10
CA SER A 167 1.32 -27.89 -1.22
C SER A 167 0.44 -28.30 -0.04
N THR A 168 0.11 -29.59 0.05
CA THR A 168 -0.47 -30.17 1.27
C THR A 168 0.59 -30.35 2.36
N ALA A 169 1.85 -30.05 2.04
CA ALA A 169 2.94 -30.08 2.99
C ALA A 169 2.85 -28.90 3.95
N TYR A 170 3.39 -29.13 5.13
CA TYR A 170 3.64 -28.15 6.16
C TYR A 170 5.15 -27.96 6.25
N LYS A 171 5.59 -26.78 6.63
CA LYS A 171 6.97 -26.53 7.04
C LYS A 171 7.02 -26.29 8.54
N VAL A 172 8.13 -26.72 9.15
CA VAL A 172 8.50 -26.26 10.48
C VAL A 172 8.60 -24.73 10.44
N ALA A 173 7.89 -24.05 11.34
CA ALA A 173 7.84 -22.60 11.37
C ALA A 173 9.23 -21.99 11.49
N ASP A 174 9.38 -20.78 10.95
CA ASP A 174 10.64 -20.06 11.02
C ASP A 174 11.06 -19.89 12.51
N GLY A 175 12.37 -20.01 12.79
CA GLY A 175 12.91 -19.98 14.15
C GLY A 175 12.63 -21.23 15.02
N GLN A 176 11.75 -22.15 14.62
CA GLN A 176 11.43 -23.35 15.40
C GLN A 176 12.37 -24.52 15.12
N HIS A 177 12.79 -25.21 16.19
CA HIS A 177 13.58 -26.44 16.12
C HIS A 177 12.81 -27.56 16.82
N LEU A 178 12.14 -28.40 16.05
CA LEU A 178 11.20 -29.38 16.58
C LEU A 178 11.88 -30.74 16.77
N LYS A 179 11.82 -31.29 17.98
CA LYS A 179 12.20 -32.69 18.20
C LYS A 179 11.22 -33.59 17.44
N ALA A 180 11.77 -34.45 16.59
CA ALA A 180 11.03 -35.50 15.90
C ALA A 180 11.29 -36.84 16.58
N TYR A 181 10.22 -37.51 16.98
CA TYR A 181 10.27 -38.78 17.71
C TYR A 181 9.91 -39.94 16.79
N VAL A 182 10.55 -41.09 17.02
CA VAL A 182 10.33 -42.32 16.21
C VAL A 182 8.95 -42.93 16.42
N ASP A 183 8.32 -42.67 17.56
CA ASP A 183 7.03 -43.24 17.96
C ASP A 183 6.25 -42.31 18.92
N ASP A 184 5.05 -42.76 19.30
CA ASP A 184 4.11 -42.07 20.17
C ASP A 184 4.51 -42.02 21.65
N THR A 185 5.55 -42.76 22.06
CA THR A 185 6.05 -42.74 23.44
C THR A 185 6.80 -41.45 23.76
N LEU A 186 7.25 -40.73 22.72
CA LEU A 186 8.03 -39.50 22.78
C LEU A 186 9.31 -39.62 23.64
N GLN A 187 9.88 -40.84 23.72
CA GLN A 187 11.11 -41.12 24.46
C GLN A 187 12.36 -40.96 23.60
N TRP A 188 12.30 -41.44 22.35
CA TRP A 188 13.45 -41.50 21.45
C TRP A 188 13.32 -40.46 20.34
N THR A 189 14.17 -39.44 20.40
CA THR A 189 14.26 -38.42 19.36
C THR A 189 15.11 -38.95 18.20
N ALA A 190 14.50 -39.09 17.02
CA ALA A 190 15.19 -39.47 15.79
C ALA A 190 16.13 -38.34 15.31
N THR A 191 15.61 -37.11 15.29
CA THR A 191 16.32 -35.92 14.83
C THR A 191 15.67 -34.64 15.38
N THR A 192 16.25 -33.48 15.09
CA THR A 192 15.61 -32.17 15.28
C THR A 192 15.34 -31.55 13.92
N LEU A 193 14.07 -31.34 13.59
CA LEU A 193 13.66 -30.66 12.37
C LEU A 193 13.97 -29.17 12.50
N LYS A 194 14.75 -28.65 11.56
CA LYS A 194 15.16 -27.24 11.49
C LYS A 194 14.03 -26.38 10.89
N PRO A 195 14.03 -25.06 11.08
CA PRO A 195 13.13 -24.15 10.40
C PRO A 195 13.07 -24.42 8.90
N GLY A 196 11.87 -24.41 8.32
CA GLY A 196 11.64 -24.68 6.90
C GLY A 196 11.66 -26.17 6.49
N THR A 197 11.93 -27.10 7.42
CA THR A 197 11.85 -28.55 7.11
C THR A 197 10.42 -28.93 6.71
N ARG A 198 10.27 -29.57 5.57
CA ARG A 198 8.96 -29.89 4.97
C ARG A 198 8.46 -31.27 5.37
N VAL A 199 7.19 -31.34 5.75
CA VAL A 199 6.52 -32.56 6.22
C VAL A 199 5.09 -32.63 5.66
N ASN A 200 4.59 -33.81 5.30
CA ASN A 200 3.17 -33.98 4.98
C ASN A 200 2.40 -34.33 6.25
N TRP A 201 1.26 -33.66 6.46
CA TRP A 201 0.39 -33.91 7.61
C TRP A 201 -1.06 -34.08 7.16
N ASN A 202 -1.57 -35.30 7.28
CA ASN A 202 -2.98 -35.58 7.02
C ASN A 202 -3.84 -35.22 8.25
N LYS A 203 -4.35 -33.99 8.29
CA LYS A 203 -5.23 -33.53 9.38
C LYS A 203 -6.56 -34.26 9.48
N SER A 204 -6.99 -34.92 8.40
CA SER A 204 -8.26 -35.64 8.36
C SER A 204 -8.18 -37.04 9.01
N ASP A 205 -6.98 -37.54 9.26
CA ASP A 205 -6.74 -38.81 9.94
C ASP A 205 -6.62 -38.57 11.46
N PRO A 206 -7.56 -39.06 12.29
CA PRO A 206 -7.49 -38.95 13.75
C PRO A 206 -6.27 -39.67 14.34
N ALA A 207 -5.76 -40.72 13.67
CA ALA A 207 -4.56 -41.45 14.11
C ALA A 207 -3.27 -40.65 13.84
N ALA A 208 -3.34 -39.60 13.01
CA ALA A 208 -2.21 -38.73 12.74
C ALA A 208 -2.05 -37.59 13.77
N GLN A 209 -2.75 -37.66 14.92
CA GLN A 209 -2.67 -36.68 15.99
C GLN A 209 -2.74 -37.33 17.37
N MET A 210 -2.02 -36.77 18.34
CA MET A 210 -2.18 -37.12 19.76
C MET A 210 -1.97 -35.90 20.65
N THR A 211 -2.35 -36.03 21.92
CA THR A 211 -2.00 -35.07 22.96
C THR A 211 -1.15 -35.75 24.01
N ALA A 212 0.02 -35.20 24.30
CA ALA A 212 0.92 -35.71 25.33
C ALA A 212 1.60 -34.53 26.02
N ARG A 213 1.76 -34.61 27.35
CA ARG A 213 2.45 -33.58 28.15
C ARG A 213 1.89 -32.14 27.93
N GLY A 214 0.58 -32.01 27.74
CA GLY A 214 -0.09 -30.73 27.51
C GLY A 214 0.12 -30.12 26.11
N ARG A 215 0.71 -30.86 25.18
CA ARG A 215 1.00 -30.42 23.81
C ARG A 215 0.34 -31.35 22.80
N ARG A 216 0.01 -30.83 21.61
CA ARG A 216 -0.48 -31.64 20.48
C ARG A 216 0.69 -32.04 19.57
N TYR A 217 0.72 -33.32 19.21
CA TYR A 217 1.68 -33.88 18.27
C TYR A 217 0.96 -34.38 17.03
N ALA A 218 1.61 -34.24 15.88
CA ALA A 218 1.19 -34.78 14.61
C ALA A 218 2.12 -35.91 14.19
N HIS A 219 1.54 -36.95 13.61
CA HIS A 219 2.27 -37.95 12.85
C HIS A 219 2.45 -37.41 11.44
N VAL A 220 3.69 -37.15 11.05
CA VAL A 220 4.02 -36.52 9.78
C VAL A 220 5.03 -37.35 9.01
N SER A 221 4.94 -37.33 7.68
CA SER A 221 5.98 -37.93 6.83
C SER A 221 6.94 -36.86 6.34
N LEU A 222 8.24 -37.11 6.36
CA LEU A 222 9.22 -36.19 5.77
C LEU A 222 8.99 -36.04 4.26
N VAL A 223 9.00 -34.81 3.75
CA VAL A 223 8.96 -34.55 2.29
C VAL A 223 10.34 -34.82 1.67
N GLU A 224 11.41 -34.54 2.42
CA GLU A 224 12.81 -34.69 2.00
C GLU A 224 13.59 -35.50 3.05
N GLY A 225 14.58 -36.27 2.62
CA GLY A 225 15.46 -36.99 3.54
C GLY A 225 16.31 -36.05 4.39
N ILE A 226 16.63 -36.47 5.61
CA ILE A 226 17.46 -35.73 6.55
C ILE A 226 18.68 -36.57 6.91
N THR A 227 19.85 -36.06 6.56
CA THR A 227 21.14 -36.63 6.97
C THR A 227 21.64 -35.85 8.19
N ASP A 228 21.32 -36.33 9.39
CA ASP A 228 21.78 -35.74 10.65
C ASP A 228 22.19 -36.85 11.66
N LYS A 229 21.61 -36.88 12.87
CA LYS A 229 21.88 -37.93 13.87
C LYS A 229 21.47 -39.34 13.43
N MET A 230 20.41 -39.43 12.65
CA MET A 230 19.90 -40.66 12.04
C MET A 230 19.65 -40.35 10.56
N ASN A 231 20.01 -41.26 9.65
CA ASN A 231 19.72 -41.09 8.24
C ASN A 231 18.25 -41.43 7.98
N LEU A 232 17.45 -40.40 7.74
CA LEU A 232 16.02 -40.50 7.46
C LEU A 232 15.77 -40.20 5.98
N ASN A 233 14.90 -40.97 5.35
CA ASN A 233 14.52 -40.82 3.95
C ASN A 233 13.23 -40.01 3.81
N ALA A 234 12.99 -39.50 2.60
CA ALA A 234 11.67 -38.96 2.25
C ALA A 234 10.60 -40.06 2.43
N GLY A 235 9.48 -39.70 3.05
CA GLY A 235 8.40 -40.61 3.41
C GLY A 235 8.49 -41.20 4.82
N ASP A 236 9.64 -41.09 5.51
CA ASP A 236 9.76 -41.60 6.89
C ASP A 236 8.81 -40.85 7.83
N LEU A 237 8.16 -41.62 8.69
CA LEU A 237 7.12 -41.15 9.60
C LEU A 237 7.71 -40.80 10.98
N LEU A 238 7.33 -39.63 11.49
CA LEU A 238 7.83 -39.10 12.76
C LEU A 238 6.70 -38.38 13.51
N TRP A 239 6.80 -38.39 14.84
CA TRP A 239 5.94 -37.60 15.70
C TRP A 239 6.60 -36.26 16.01
N VAL A 240 5.90 -35.16 15.71
CA VAL A 240 6.39 -33.78 15.92
C VAL A 240 5.32 -32.94 16.56
N VAL A 241 5.72 -31.96 17.37
CA VAL A 241 4.76 -31.05 17.99
C VAL A 241 4.12 -30.14 16.92
N CYS A 242 2.79 -30.02 16.93
CA CYS A 242 2.01 -29.38 15.86
C CYS A 242 1.01 -28.32 16.36
N ASP A 243 0.96 -28.06 17.66
CA ASP A 243 0.24 -26.93 18.23
C ASP A 243 0.98 -25.60 18.01
N ASN A 244 0.37 -24.49 18.41
CA ASN A 244 1.01 -23.17 18.50
C ASN A 244 1.79 -22.76 17.24
N GLY A 245 1.25 -23.05 16.05
CA GLY A 245 1.88 -22.68 14.78
C GLY A 245 3.25 -23.34 14.51
N ASN A 246 3.64 -24.40 15.24
CA ASN A 246 4.94 -25.07 15.05
C ASN A 246 5.11 -25.66 13.65
N LEU A 247 4.00 -26.11 13.06
CA LEU A 247 3.90 -26.49 11.66
C LEU A 247 2.98 -25.50 10.95
N LEU A 248 3.52 -24.75 10.00
CA LEU A 248 2.77 -23.85 9.12
C LEU A 248 2.52 -24.57 7.80
N PRO A 249 1.39 -24.37 7.11
CA PRO A 249 1.29 -24.80 5.73
C PRO A 249 2.50 -24.27 4.94
N ASP A 250 3.12 -25.12 4.14
CA ASP A 250 4.30 -24.75 3.35
C ASP A 250 3.85 -23.93 2.13
N HIS A 251 3.48 -22.68 2.40
CA HIS A 251 3.23 -21.65 1.40
C HIS A 251 4.57 -20.99 1.01
N ASN A 252 5.57 -21.76 0.59
CA ASN A 252 6.79 -21.23 -0.03
C ASN A 252 6.57 -20.75 -1.49
N GLY A 253 5.33 -20.48 -1.86
CA GLY A 253 4.91 -19.99 -3.16
C GLY A 253 4.34 -18.57 -3.08
N PRO A 254 4.05 -17.96 -4.23
CA PRO A 254 3.38 -16.66 -4.29
C PRO A 254 2.06 -16.69 -3.50
N GLU A 255 1.74 -15.58 -2.84
CA GLU A 255 0.45 -15.40 -2.18
C GLU A 255 -0.67 -15.57 -3.21
N ARG A 256 -1.69 -16.37 -2.92
CA ARG A 256 -2.83 -16.49 -3.85
C ARG A 256 -3.76 -15.29 -3.70
N PRO A 257 -4.47 -14.90 -4.76
CA PRO A 257 -5.48 -13.86 -4.67
C PRO A 257 -6.48 -14.13 -3.53
N ALA A 258 -6.68 -13.15 -2.65
CA ALA A 258 -7.51 -13.31 -1.46
C ALA A 258 -8.96 -13.70 -1.80
N TRP A 259 -9.48 -13.16 -2.90
CA TRP A 259 -10.84 -13.42 -3.38
C TRP A 259 -11.06 -14.87 -3.87
N TRP A 260 -10.00 -15.64 -4.14
CA TRP A 260 -10.11 -17.07 -4.48
C TRP A 260 -10.61 -17.93 -3.32
N SER A 261 -10.53 -17.44 -2.08
CA SER A 261 -11.13 -18.11 -0.91
C SER A 261 -12.64 -18.39 -1.07
N ASN A 262 -13.33 -17.59 -1.91
CA ASN A 262 -14.74 -17.79 -2.24
C ASN A 262 -14.99 -18.86 -3.32
N LEU A 263 -13.94 -19.37 -3.95
CA LEU A 263 -13.99 -20.31 -5.10
C LEU A 263 -13.32 -21.65 -4.82
N LEU A 264 -12.55 -21.74 -3.73
CA LEU A 264 -11.79 -22.91 -3.33
C LEU A 264 -12.49 -23.63 -2.16
N PRO A 265 -12.35 -24.96 -2.02
CA PRO A 265 -12.97 -25.70 -0.93
C PRO A 265 -12.70 -25.07 0.44
N PRO A 266 -13.71 -24.94 1.32
CA PRO A 266 -15.04 -25.54 1.27
C PRO A 266 -16.13 -24.69 0.57
N ALA A 267 -15.77 -23.72 -0.28
CA ALA A 267 -16.74 -22.86 -0.95
C ALA A 267 -17.77 -23.65 -1.78
N LYS A 268 -18.99 -23.10 -1.87
CA LYS A 268 -20.07 -23.67 -2.68
C LYS A 268 -19.90 -23.36 -4.17
N GLU A 269 -19.28 -22.23 -4.49
CA GLU A 269 -18.99 -21.85 -5.87
C GLU A 269 -17.75 -22.56 -6.37
N THR A 270 -17.83 -23.14 -7.57
CA THR A 270 -16.70 -23.80 -8.21
C THR A 270 -15.94 -22.79 -9.07
N MET A 271 -14.62 -22.80 -8.97
CA MET A 271 -13.76 -22.02 -9.86
C MET A 271 -14.03 -22.37 -11.34
N GLN A 272 -14.35 -21.34 -12.13
CA GLN A 272 -14.55 -21.45 -13.57
C GLN A 272 -13.39 -20.78 -14.29
N PHE A 273 -12.93 -21.39 -15.38
CA PHE A 273 -11.80 -20.90 -16.17
C PHE A 273 -12.26 -20.39 -17.54
N ASP A 274 -11.49 -19.44 -18.08
CA ASP A 274 -11.57 -18.97 -19.47
C ASP A 274 -12.93 -18.36 -19.88
N THR A 275 -13.75 -17.99 -18.90
CA THR A 275 -15.05 -17.34 -19.07
C THR A 275 -15.18 -16.13 -18.13
N VAL A 276 -16.02 -15.16 -18.50
CA VAL A 276 -16.41 -14.08 -17.60
C VAL A 276 -17.42 -14.62 -16.60
N VAL A 277 -17.17 -14.40 -15.32
CA VAL A 277 -18.08 -14.73 -14.24
C VAL A 277 -18.47 -13.45 -13.52
N CYS A 278 -19.77 -13.23 -13.34
CA CYS A 278 -20.32 -12.18 -12.48
C CYS A 278 -20.89 -12.86 -11.22
N PRO A 279 -20.10 -13.01 -10.15
CA PRO A 279 -20.54 -13.73 -8.96
C PRO A 279 -21.56 -12.92 -8.14
N THR A 280 -22.09 -13.53 -7.08
CA THR A 280 -22.60 -12.71 -5.98
C THR A 280 -21.40 -11.95 -5.39
N PRO A 281 -21.45 -10.61 -5.23
CA PRO A 281 -20.25 -9.82 -4.96
C PRO A 281 -19.43 -10.34 -3.76
N TYR A 282 -18.12 -10.50 -3.94
CA TYR A 282 -17.21 -10.92 -2.88
C TYR A 282 -16.57 -9.71 -2.19
N PRO A 283 -16.65 -9.57 -0.86
CA PRO A 283 -15.95 -8.49 -0.18
C PRO A 283 -14.44 -8.65 -0.35
N ILE A 284 -13.76 -7.54 -0.63
CA ILE A 284 -12.30 -7.46 -0.71
C ILE A 284 -11.83 -6.18 -0.03
N ARG A 285 -10.73 -6.26 0.72
CA ARG A 285 -10.19 -5.12 1.47
C ARG A 285 -9.04 -4.48 0.72
N SER A 286 -8.86 -3.18 0.96
CA SER A 286 -7.67 -2.45 0.60
C SER A 286 -6.42 -3.17 1.11
N GLY A 287 -5.50 -3.52 0.22
CA GLY A 287 -4.26 -4.25 0.54
C GLY A 287 -4.30 -5.74 0.24
N ASP A 288 -5.48 -6.34 0.13
CA ASP A 288 -5.62 -7.77 -0.18
C ASP A 288 -5.03 -8.09 -1.56
N ALA A 289 -4.43 -9.29 -1.69
CA ALA A 289 -3.89 -9.77 -2.95
C ALA A 289 -4.99 -9.92 -4.03
N ILE A 290 -4.82 -9.22 -5.15
CA ILE A 290 -5.68 -9.31 -6.35
C ILE A 290 -5.14 -10.36 -7.33
N GLY A 291 -3.82 -10.46 -7.46
CA GLY A 291 -3.13 -11.28 -8.44
C GLY A 291 -1.66 -10.91 -8.56
N HIS A 292 -1.01 -11.40 -9.61
CA HIS A 292 0.39 -11.11 -9.93
C HIS A 292 0.49 -10.60 -11.36
N LEU A 293 1.61 -9.95 -11.71
CA LEU A 293 1.87 -9.53 -13.08
C LEU A 293 1.92 -10.78 -13.98
N GLY A 294 1.12 -10.80 -15.05
CA GLY A 294 1.10 -11.90 -16.01
C GLY A 294 2.04 -11.64 -17.18
N TYR A 295 2.62 -12.70 -17.71
CA TYR A 295 3.44 -12.65 -18.92
C TYR A 295 2.61 -12.21 -20.14
N TYR A 296 3.17 -11.29 -20.91
CA TYR A 296 2.52 -10.64 -22.03
C TYR A 296 3.54 -10.32 -23.13
N GLN A 297 3.21 -10.69 -24.36
CA GLN A 297 4.01 -10.35 -25.55
C GLN A 297 3.27 -9.33 -26.41
N ALA A 298 3.75 -8.08 -26.36
CA ALA A 298 3.22 -7.01 -27.20
C ALA A 298 3.78 -7.15 -28.63
N PRO A 299 2.95 -7.16 -29.69
CA PRO A 299 3.44 -7.22 -31.06
C PRO A 299 4.27 -5.97 -31.40
N LYS A 300 5.28 -6.16 -32.26
CA LYS A 300 6.01 -5.09 -32.96
C LYS A 300 6.37 -5.55 -34.37
N ASP A 301 6.74 -4.63 -35.24
CA ASP A 301 7.23 -4.99 -36.57
C ASP A 301 8.46 -5.91 -36.46
N GLY A 302 8.38 -7.06 -37.12
CA GLY A 302 9.39 -8.11 -37.13
C GLY A 302 9.51 -8.95 -35.84
N GLY A 303 8.60 -8.80 -34.87
CA GLY A 303 8.69 -9.59 -33.63
C GLY A 303 7.72 -9.15 -32.53
N TYR A 304 8.20 -9.19 -31.27
CA TYR A 304 7.42 -8.76 -30.11
C TYR A 304 8.31 -8.17 -29.01
N ASN A 305 7.68 -7.60 -27.99
CA ASN A 305 8.31 -7.23 -26.71
C ASN A 305 7.61 -8.01 -25.58
N GLY A 306 8.31 -8.96 -24.96
CA GLY A 306 7.82 -9.66 -23.78
C GLY A 306 8.05 -8.86 -22.49
N ARG A 307 7.16 -9.08 -21.52
CA ARG A 307 7.17 -8.48 -20.17
C ARG A 307 6.18 -9.18 -19.27
N TYR A 308 6.31 -8.97 -17.97
CA TYR A 308 5.20 -9.19 -17.04
C TYR A 308 4.47 -7.86 -16.84
N GLN A 309 3.15 -7.85 -16.91
CA GLN A 309 2.38 -6.64 -16.74
C GLN A 309 1.06 -6.86 -16.02
N VAL A 310 0.52 -5.78 -15.46
CA VAL A 310 -0.90 -5.60 -15.18
C VAL A 310 -1.34 -4.28 -15.80
N HIS A 311 -2.51 -4.26 -16.39
CA HIS A 311 -3.18 -3.04 -16.84
C HIS A 311 -4.27 -2.69 -15.82
N ILE A 312 -4.26 -1.45 -15.32
CA ILE A 312 -5.21 -0.98 -14.30
C ILE A 312 -6.01 0.19 -14.85
N GLU A 313 -7.34 0.07 -14.87
CA GLU A 313 -8.26 1.19 -15.17
C GLU A 313 -9.10 1.56 -13.94
N CYS A 314 -9.54 2.82 -13.86
CA CYS A 314 -10.50 3.29 -12.89
C CYS A 314 -11.64 3.98 -13.66
N VAL A 315 -12.85 3.44 -13.54
CA VAL A 315 -13.99 3.82 -14.37
C VAL A 315 -15.28 4.02 -13.57
N THR A 316 -16.16 4.89 -14.04
CA THR A 316 -17.50 5.05 -13.48
C THR A 316 -18.54 5.29 -14.57
N THR A 317 -19.76 4.81 -14.31
CA THR A 317 -20.95 5.07 -15.11
C THR A 317 -21.84 6.14 -14.50
N ASP A 318 -21.52 6.59 -13.29
CA ASP A 318 -22.27 7.61 -12.55
C ASP A 318 -22.02 9.01 -13.13
N ASP A 319 -22.75 9.99 -12.60
CA ASP A 319 -22.60 11.42 -12.92
C ASP A 319 -21.32 11.99 -12.27
N LEU A 320 -20.17 11.68 -12.89
CA LEU A 320 -18.86 12.13 -12.44
C LEU A 320 -18.76 13.67 -12.33
N PRO A 321 -19.19 14.49 -13.33
CA PRO A 321 -19.16 15.95 -13.20
C PRO A 321 -19.85 16.47 -11.93
N ARG A 322 -21.02 15.90 -11.59
CA ARG A 322 -21.72 16.26 -10.35
C ARG A 322 -20.91 15.90 -9.11
N PHE A 323 -20.32 14.71 -9.05
CA PHE A 323 -19.48 14.29 -7.93
C PHE A 323 -18.27 15.22 -7.76
N LEU A 324 -17.55 15.53 -8.85
CA LEU A 324 -16.36 16.41 -8.82
C LEU A 324 -16.68 17.84 -8.35
N SER A 325 -17.91 18.31 -8.53
CA SER A 325 -18.35 19.64 -8.14
C SER A 325 -18.61 19.81 -6.63
N ASN A 326 -18.65 18.71 -5.86
CA ASN A 326 -19.01 18.71 -4.44
C ASN A 326 -20.34 19.45 -4.13
N SER A 327 -21.41 19.09 -4.84
CA SER A 327 -22.69 19.82 -4.76
C SER A 327 -23.31 19.90 -3.35
N GLU A 328 -22.97 18.98 -2.44
CA GLU A 328 -23.41 19.01 -1.03
C GLU A 328 -22.49 19.85 -0.11
N HIS A 329 -21.40 20.41 -0.63
CA HIS A 329 -20.39 21.13 0.14
C HIS A 329 -19.82 20.32 1.31
N VAL A 330 -19.54 19.03 1.04
CA VAL A 330 -19.00 18.10 2.04
C VAL A 330 -17.66 18.63 2.55
N GLU A 331 -17.45 18.58 3.87
CA GLU A 331 -16.23 19.02 4.55
C GLU A 331 -15.86 20.50 4.30
N ARG A 332 -16.83 21.36 3.99
CA ARG A 332 -16.59 22.81 3.84
C ARG A 332 -16.02 23.47 5.11
N ASP A 333 -16.36 22.94 6.29
CA ASP A 333 -15.86 23.36 7.60
C ASP A 333 -14.51 22.72 7.97
N LYS A 334 -13.99 21.82 7.13
CA LYS A 334 -12.72 21.10 7.32
C LYS A 334 -11.85 21.25 6.07
N PRO A 335 -11.37 22.47 5.79
CA PRO A 335 -10.58 22.71 4.59
C PRO A 335 -9.29 21.87 4.62
N ALA A 336 -8.99 21.27 3.48
CA ALA A 336 -7.78 20.47 3.27
C ALA A 336 -6.78 21.19 2.36
N PHE A 337 -7.23 22.16 1.57
CA PHE A 337 -6.39 22.88 0.60
C PHE A 337 -6.64 24.38 0.66
N GLY A 338 -5.58 25.15 0.43
CA GLY A 338 -5.66 26.58 0.14
C GLY A 338 -5.47 26.80 -1.36
N LYS A 339 -6.41 27.51 -1.99
CA LYS A 339 -6.29 27.96 -3.39
C LYS A 339 -6.16 29.48 -3.43
N TYR A 340 -5.26 29.99 -4.25
CA TYR A 340 -5.02 31.42 -4.39
C TYR A 340 -4.88 31.81 -5.86
N PRO A 341 -5.29 33.03 -6.25
CA PRO A 341 -5.06 33.55 -7.60
C PRO A 341 -3.67 34.19 -7.74
N ALA A 342 -3.28 34.45 -8.98
CA ALA A 342 -2.15 35.33 -9.29
C ALA A 342 -2.39 36.76 -8.78
N GLY A 343 -1.32 37.46 -8.39
CA GLY A 343 -1.33 38.88 -8.06
C GLY A 343 -1.69 39.25 -6.63
N ILE A 344 -1.86 38.29 -5.71
CA ILE A 344 -2.11 38.60 -4.29
C ILE A 344 -0.81 38.86 -3.53
N PRO A 345 -0.81 39.71 -2.47
CA PRO A 345 0.40 40.05 -1.73
C PRO A 345 1.08 38.84 -1.06
N LEU A 346 2.41 38.81 -1.09
CA LEU A 346 3.21 37.89 -0.29
C LEU A 346 3.72 38.58 0.97
N TYR A 347 3.73 37.83 2.07
CA TYR A 347 4.20 38.27 3.39
C TYR A 347 5.55 37.62 3.72
N MET A 348 6.40 38.33 4.45
CA MET A 348 7.71 37.83 4.88
C MET A 348 7.95 38.11 6.36
N LYS A 349 8.87 37.34 6.97
CA LYS A 349 9.35 37.56 8.33
C LYS A 349 10.57 38.48 8.31
N ASN A 350 10.56 39.52 9.13
CA ASN A 350 11.73 40.36 9.34
C ASN A 350 12.73 39.70 10.32
N SER A 351 13.83 40.40 10.65
CA SER A 351 14.88 39.90 11.55
C SER A 351 14.42 39.62 12.99
N VAL A 352 13.24 40.11 13.38
CA VAL A 352 12.62 39.88 14.70
C VAL A 352 11.39 38.96 14.61
N ASN A 353 11.26 38.20 13.50
CA ASN A 353 10.15 37.27 13.21
C ASN A 353 8.75 37.90 13.10
N ALA A 354 8.61 39.23 13.02
CA ALA A 354 7.33 39.87 12.76
C ALA A 354 6.96 39.77 11.28
N ILE A 355 5.68 39.53 11.00
CA ILE A 355 5.16 39.44 9.63
C ILE A 355 4.96 40.84 9.06
N TYR A 356 5.40 41.06 7.83
CA TYR A 356 5.11 42.27 7.07
C TYR A 356 4.75 41.93 5.62
N GLN A 357 3.89 42.76 5.03
CA GLN A 357 3.54 42.65 3.61
C GLN A 357 4.74 43.08 2.76
N SER A 358 5.20 42.18 1.89
CA SER A 358 6.28 42.47 0.95
C SER A 358 5.76 43.22 -0.29
N GLN A 359 6.69 43.65 -1.14
CA GLN A 359 6.36 44.19 -2.47
C GLN A 359 6.15 43.09 -3.52
N LEU A 360 6.31 41.81 -3.13
CA LEU A 360 6.12 40.67 -4.02
C LEU A 360 4.66 40.22 -3.98
N THR A 361 4.20 39.66 -5.09
CA THR A 361 2.89 39.04 -5.22
C THR A 361 3.02 37.61 -5.74
N THR A 362 1.97 36.81 -5.59
CA THR A 362 1.89 35.52 -6.29
C THR A 362 1.98 35.74 -7.81
N HIS A 363 2.72 34.87 -8.50
CA HIS A 363 2.95 35.01 -9.94
C HIS A 363 1.89 34.31 -10.79
N GLN A 364 1.21 33.31 -10.22
CA GLN A 364 0.20 32.49 -10.88
C GLN A 364 -0.84 32.03 -9.86
N ASP A 365 -1.94 31.50 -10.36
CA ASP A 365 -2.88 30.74 -9.55
C ASP A 365 -2.18 29.51 -8.98
N GLY A 366 -2.52 29.12 -7.76
CA GLY A 366 -1.96 27.93 -7.15
C GLY A 366 -2.90 27.28 -6.15
N ILE A 367 -2.61 26.02 -5.87
CA ILE A 367 -3.26 25.22 -4.85
C ILE A 367 -2.20 24.47 -4.07
N PHE A 368 -2.37 24.36 -2.76
CA PHE A 368 -1.45 23.62 -1.90
C PHE A 368 -2.23 22.94 -0.77
N PRO A 369 -1.77 21.76 -0.29
CA PRO A 369 -2.38 21.12 0.87
C PRO A 369 -2.14 22.00 2.11
N LEU A 370 -3.13 22.15 2.98
CA LEU A 370 -2.95 22.85 4.27
C LEU A 370 -2.18 21.96 5.25
N ASN A 371 -2.50 20.67 5.28
CA ASN A 371 -1.75 19.68 6.04
C ASN A 371 -0.32 19.53 5.46
N GLY A 372 0.69 19.47 6.33
CA GLY A 372 2.10 19.44 5.99
C GLY A 372 2.70 20.79 5.54
N SER A 373 1.88 21.81 5.33
CA SER A 373 2.36 23.14 4.91
C SER A 373 2.81 23.99 6.09
N GLN A 374 3.96 24.64 5.93
CA GLN A 374 4.45 25.59 6.92
C GLN A 374 3.49 26.77 7.05
N HIS A 375 3.20 27.17 8.28
CA HIS A 375 2.39 28.34 8.57
C HIS A 375 2.90 29.08 9.80
N THR A 376 2.38 30.28 10.02
CA THR A 376 2.67 31.10 11.19
C THR A 376 1.46 31.97 11.51
N GLU A 377 1.31 32.31 12.78
CA GLU A 377 0.23 33.21 13.22
C GLU A 377 0.83 34.55 13.65
N ASP A 378 0.18 35.65 13.25
CA ASP A 378 0.47 37.00 13.75
C ASP A 378 -0.84 37.80 13.82
N ASN A 379 -1.10 38.49 14.93
CA ASN A 379 -2.33 39.24 15.19
C ASN A 379 -3.64 38.50 14.83
N GLN A 380 -3.73 37.21 15.21
CA GLN A 380 -4.88 36.32 14.91
C GLN A 380 -5.12 36.03 13.42
N VAL A 381 -4.15 36.32 12.55
CA VAL A 381 -4.16 35.94 11.14
C VAL A 381 -3.17 34.80 10.93
N THR A 382 -3.63 33.74 10.28
CA THR A 382 -2.78 32.63 9.83
C THR A 382 -2.16 32.98 8.48
N TYR A 383 -0.86 32.78 8.36
CA TYR A 383 -0.08 32.98 7.14
C TYR A 383 0.51 31.65 6.69
N TRP A 384 0.18 31.23 5.49
CA TRP A 384 0.55 29.93 4.93
C TRP A 384 1.66 30.06 3.92
N GLN A 385 2.66 29.18 3.96
CA GLN A 385 3.63 29.07 2.88
C GLN A 385 2.99 28.33 1.70
N ALA A 386 2.70 29.07 0.64
CA ALA A 386 2.01 28.58 -0.54
C ALA A 386 2.96 27.83 -1.50
N GLY A 387 3.13 26.52 -1.28
CA GLY A 387 3.97 25.67 -2.12
C GLY A 387 5.44 26.13 -2.12
N ALA A 388 6.05 26.27 -3.29
CA ALA A 388 7.44 26.71 -3.44
C ALA A 388 7.64 28.24 -3.31
N SER A 389 6.63 29.00 -2.85
CA SER A 389 6.75 30.44 -2.70
C SER A 389 7.82 30.82 -1.65
N ARG A 390 8.59 31.87 -1.95
CA ARG A 390 9.58 32.44 -1.02
C ARG A 390 8.95 33.26 0.14
N GLY A 391 7.63 33.31 0.22
CA GLY A 391 6.87 34.07 1.22
C GLY A 391 5.54 33.41 1.56
N TYR A 392 4.81 34.00 2.48
CA TYR A 392 3.54 33.51 2.98
C TYR A 392 2.35 34.23 2.33
N VAL A 393 1.19 33.59 2.33
CA VAL A 393 -0.10 34.15 1.91
C VAL A 393 -1.01 34.21 3.13
N ALA A 394 -1.72 35.32 3.34
CA ALA A 394 -2.69 35.42 4.42
C ALA A 394 -3.89 34.50 4.14
N GLU A 395 -4.38 33.80 5.17
CA GLU A 395 -5.53 32.90 5.03
C GLU A 395 -6.78 33.63 4.49
N SER A 396 -6.95 34.91 4.81
CA SER A 396 -8.03 35.75 4.28
C SER A 396 -8.02 35.90 2.76
N ASP A 397 -6.86 35.70 2.12
CA ASP A 397 -6.70 35.77 0.67
C ASP A 397 -6.84 34.39 -0.01
N LEU A 398 -7.01 33.32 0.79
CA LEU A 398 -7.17 31.97 0.30
C LEU A 398 -8.65 31.62 0.10
N LYS A 399 -8.94 30.96 -1.01
CA LYS A 399 -10.13 30.12 -1.13
C LYS A 399 -9.82 28.78 -0.47
N LEU A 400 -10.35 28.59 0.72
CA LEU A 400 -10.26 27.33 1.45
C LEU A 400 -11.16 26.29 0.78
N LEU A 401 -10.59 25.13 0.46
CA LEU A 401 -11.25 24.05 -0.25
C LEU A 401 -11.26 22.79 0.61
N SER A 402 -12.40 22.09 0.61
CA SER A 402 -12.49 20.74 1.13
C SER A 402 -11.72 19.75 0.25
N ARG A 403 -11.54 18.53 0.73
CA ARG A 403 -11.01 17.44 -0.09
C ARG A 403 -11.91 17.15 -1.29
N TYR A 404 -13.22 17.25 -1.15
CA TYR A 404 -14.14 16.82 -2.20
C TYR A 404 -14.39 17.87 -3.29
N ASP A 405 -13.88 19.10 -3.14
CA ASP A 405 -13.92 20.15 -4.18
C ASP A 405 -12.96 19.85 -5.36
N LEU A 406 -13.08 18.66 -5.95
CA LEU A 406 -12.14 18.10 -6.94
C LEU A 406 -12.04 18.95 -8.20
N ALA A 407 -13.17 19.50 -8.68
CA ALA A 407 -13.16 20.42 -9.81
C ALA A 407 -12.33 21.69 -9.53
N GLU A 408 -12.42 22.22 -8.31
CA GLU A 408 -11.63 23.38 -7.90
C GLU A 408 -10.15 23.05 -7.66
N ARG A 409 -9.86 21.77 -7.37
CA ARG A 409 -8.52 21.21 -7.22
C ARG A 409 -7.84 20.86 -8.55
N GLY A 410 -8.55 20.94 -9.67
CA GLY A 410 -7.98 20.78 -11.02
C GLY A 410 -8.56 19.62 -11.84
N PHE A 411 -9.46 18.81 -11.28
CA PHE A 411 -10.13 17.76 -12.07
C PHE A 411 -11.04 18.37 -13.14
N GLU A 412 -10.82 18.00 -14.39
CA GLU A 412 -11.61 18.44 -15.55
C GLU A 412 -12.25 17.22 -16.22
N THR A 413 -13.45 17.39 -16.79
CA THR A 413 -14.12 16.34 -17.56
C THR A 413 -14.18 16.70 -19.04
N VAL A 414 -13.84 15.75 -19.91
CA VAL A 414 -14.04 15.85 -21.35
C VAL A 414 -14.82 14.65 -21.89
N GLU A 415 -15.88 14.92 -22.66
CA GLU A 415 -16.60 13.86 -23.37
C GLU A 415 -16.00 13.66 -24.76
N ALA A 416 -15.43 12.48 -25.00
CA ALA A 416 -14.93 12.10 -26.31
C ALA A 416 -15.99 11.25 -27.04
N SER A 417 -16.40 11.74 -28.21
CA SER A 417 -17.22 10.97 -29.17
C SER A 417 -16.42 10.78 -30.46
N PRO A 418 -15.36 9.97 -30.44
CA PRO A 418 -14.44 9.88 -31.55
C PRO A 418 -15.08 9.12 -32.72
N ARG A 419 -14.79 9.55 -33.95
CA ARG A 419 -15.30 8.90 -35.17
C ARG A 419 -14.61 7.57 -35.48
N SER A 420 -13.37 7.42 -35.01
CA SER A 420 -12.50 6.25 -35.09
C SER A 420 -11.71 6.18 -33.79
N PHE A 421 -11.15 5.02 -33.46
CA PHE A 421 -10.35 4.89 -32.24
C PHE A 421 -9.16 5.87 -32.27
N ASP A 422 -9.00 6.68 -31.21
CA ASP A 422 -8.00 7.74 -31.17
C ASP A 422 -6.58 7.13 -31.25
N HIS A 423 -5.87 7.45 -32.33
CA HIS A 423 -4.55 6.89 -32.63
C HIS A 423 -3.65 7.91 -33.33
N LEU A 424 -2.47 8.12 -32.76
CA LEU A 424 -1.42 8.96 -33.31
C LEU A 424 -0.64 8.24 -34.43
N GLU A 425 -1.30 7.94 -35.54
CA GLU A 425 -0.74 7.14 -36.65
C GLU A 425 0.24 7.90 -37.57
N GLY A 426 0.43 9.21 -37.36
CA GLY A 426 1.29 10.06 -38.21
C GLY A 426 0.73 10.36 -39.60
N LYS A 427 -0.43 9.79 -39.94
CA LYS A 427 -1.22 10.00 -41.15
C LYS A 427 -2.51 10.70 -40.68
N ASN A 428 -2.81 11.90 -41.17
CA ASN A 428 -3.94 12.76 -40.73
C ASN A 428 -3.79 13.38 -39.33
N GLN A 429 -4.02 14.69 -39.23
CA GLN A 429 -4.01 15.38 -37.94
C GLN A 429 -5.04 14.80 -36.97
N PRO A 430 -4.69 14.61 -35.68
CA PRO A 430 -5.61 14.11 -34.69
C PRO A 430 -6.68 15.16 -34.35
N ALA A 431 -7.87 14.70 -33.98
CA ALA A 431 -9.01 15.57 -33.63
C ALA A 431 -9.57 15.23 -32.24
N GLY A 432 -10.66 15.89 -31.84
CA GLY A 432 -11.40 15.55 -30.63
C GLY A 432 -10.54 15.60 -29.36
N LEU A 433 -10.40 14.45 -28.69
CA LEU A 433 -9.71 14.32 -27.42
C LEU A 433 -8.25 14.76 -27.49
N VAL A 434 -7.51 14.30 -28.50
CA VAL A 434 -6.08 14.63 -28.62
C VAL A 434 -5.90 16.13 -28.81
N ARG A 435 -6.69 16.77 -29.68
CA ARG A 435 -6.65 18.23 -29.85
C ARG A 435 -6.96 18.95 -28.53
N HIS A 436 -7.95 18.47 -27.76
CA HIS A 436 -8.28 19.01 -26.45
C HIS A 436 -7.10 18.91 -25.47
N ILE A 437 -6.40 17.77 -25.45
CA ILE A 437 -5.16 17.60 -24.66
C ILE A 437 -4.11 18.66 -25.04
N PHE A 438 -3.85 18.88 -26.33
CA PHE A 438 -2.90 19.91 -26.78
C PHE A 438 -3.35 21.33 -26.38
N GLN A 439 -4.66 21.61 -26.42
CA GLN A 439 -5.21 22.89 -25.98
C GLN A 439 -5.04 23.11 -24.48
N MET A 440 -5.29 22.07 -23.68
CA MET A 440 -5.09 22.10 -22.23
C MET A 440 -3.62 22.38 -21.88
N LEU A 441 -2.68 21.67 -22.53
CA LEU A 441 -1.25 21.86 -22.33
C LEU A 441 -0.76 23.23 -22.81
N PHE A 442 -1.32 23.77 -23.90
CA PHE A 442 -1.08 25.14 -24.32
C PHE A 442 -1.54 26.15 -23.26
N ASN A 443 -2.74 25.96 -22.70
CA ASN A 443 -3.27 26.85 -21.67
C ASN A 443 -2.42 26.82 -20.40
N ALA A 444 -1.98 25.63 -19.97
CA ALA A 444 -1.08 25.46 -18.82
C ALA A 444 0.28 26.13 -19.05
N SER A 445 0.93 25.83 -20.17
CA SER A 445 2.25 26.41 -20.51
C SER A 445 2.20 27.92 -20.77
N SER A 446 1.06 28.47 -21.19
CA SER A 446 0.89 29.92 -21.36
C SER A 446 0.85 30.68 -20.02
N LYS A 447 0.52 29.98 -18.93
CA LYS A 447 0.48 30.53 -17.57
C LYS A 447 1.76 30.26 -16.78
N ASP A 448 2.72 29.51 -17.34
CA ASP A 448 3.95 29.14 -16.67
C ASP A 448 4.92 30.33 -16.55
N PRO A 449 5.28 30.75 -15.32
CA PRO A 449 6.13 31.92 -15.11
C PRO A 449 7.63 31.60 -15.26
N ARG A 450 8.02 30.32 -15.38
CA ARG A 450 9.42 29.91 -15.47
C ARG A 450 10.02 30.40 -16.78
N THR A 451 11.04 31.24 -16.69
CA THR A 451 11.73 31.79 -17.87
C THR A 451 12.36 30.70 -18.74
N SER A 452 12.82 29.60 -18.13
CA SER A 452 13.29 28.39 -18.82
C SER A 452 12.21 27.72 -19.69
N HIS A 453 10.94 27.96 -19.39
CA HIS A 453 9.78 27.33 -20.06
C HIS A 453 9.10 28.26 -21.08
N ALA A 454 9.64 29.46 -21.31
CA ALA A 454 9.04 30.47 -22.18
C ALA A 454 8.78 29.98 -23.63
N GLN A 455 9.56 29.02 -24.13
CA GLN A 455 9.40 28.45 -25.47
C GLN A 455 8.30 27.37 -25.54
N VAL A 456 7.88 26.80 -24.41
CA VAL A 456 6.96 25.65 -24.38
C VAL A 456 5.59 26.04 -24.94
N LYS A 457 5.05 27.19 -24.56
CA LYS A 457 3.78 27.70 -25.11
C LYS A 457 3.81 27.87 -26.63
N HIS A 458 4.93 28.34 -27.17
CA HIS A 458 5.11 28.51 -28.63
C HIS A 458 5.16 27.15 -29.33
N ASN A 459 5.75 26.14 -28.68
CA ASN A 459 5.74 24.79 -29.20
C ASN A 459 4.33 24.20 -29.25
N TYR A 460 3.53 24.32 -28.18
CA TYR A 460 2.14 23.83 -28.19
C TYR A 460 1.26 24.60 -29.16
N GLN A 461 1.42 25.93 -29.28
CA GLN A 461 0.73 26.73 -30.30
C GLN A 461 1.05 26.20 -31.70
N ARG A 462 2.32 25.97 -32.02
CA ARG A 462 2.74 25.41 -33.32
C ARG A 462 2.11 24.03 -33.58
N LEU A 463 1.99 23.19 -32.55
CA LEU A 463 1.37 21.87 -32.68
C LEU A 463 -0.15 21.98 -32.89
N LEU A 464 -0.82 22.90 -32.20
CA LEU A 464 -2.23 23.21 -32.43
C LEU A 464 -2.47 23.76 -33.84
N ASP A 465 -1.66 24.70 -34.30
CA ASP A 465 -1.76 25.26 -35.66
C ASP A 465 -1.58 24.15 -36.71
N LYS A 466 -0.66 23.20 -36.47
CA LYS A 466 -0.49 22.02 -37.33
C LYS A 466 -1.74 21.14 -37.34
N ILE A 467 -2.31 20.84 -36.16
CA ILE A 467 -3.55 20.08 -36.04
C ILE A 467 -4.67 20.76 -36.84
N ASP A 468 -4.85 22.07 -36.62
CA ASP A 468 -5.92 22.86 -37.22
C ASP A 468 -5.73 23.10 -38.71
N SER A 469 -4.49 23.01 -39.22
CA SER A 469 -4.22 23.11 -40.67
C SER A 469 -4.68 21.87 -41.46
N GLY A 470 -4.85 20.72 -40.79
CA GLY A 470 -5.21 19.46 -41.45
C GLY A 470 -4.10 18.87 -42.33
N GLU A 471 -2.84 19.25 -42.14
CA GLU A 471 -1.70 18.77 -42.93
C GLU A 471 -1.64 17.22 -42.94
N PRO A 472 -1.48 16.56 -44.11
CA PRO A 472 -1.71 15.12 -44.25
C PRO A 472 -0.69 14.20 -43.54
N ARG A 473 0.38 14.75 -42.94
CA ARG A 473 1.39 13.99 -42.18
C ARG A 473 1.95 14.79 -41.02
N TYR A 474 2.31 14.09 -39.97
CA TYR A 474 3.00 14.65 -38.81
C TYR A 474 3.88 13.60 -38.12
N SER A 475 4.77 14.05 -37.24
CA SER A 475 5.57 13.13 -36.43
C SER A 475 4.77 12.62 -35.24
N ALA A 476 4.32 11.37 -35.31
CA ALA A 476 3.65 10.70 -34.20
C ALA A 476 4.50 10.68 -32.92
N GLN A 477 5.83 10.60 -33.05
CA GLN A 477 6.75 10.62 -31.91
C GLN A 477 6.84 12.02 -31.26
N GLU A 478 6.82 13.08 -32.07
CA GLU A 478 6.77 14.47 -31.58
C GLU A 478 5.52 14.69 -30.73
N TYR A 479 4.36 14.22 -31.22
CA TYR A 479 3.09 14.38 -30.53
C TYR A 479 3.04 13.56 -29.23
N ARG A 480 3.46 12.29 -29.27
CA ARG A 480 3.53 11.44 -28.06
C ARG A 480 4.42 12.06 -26.98
N ARG A 481 5.59 12.58 -27.34
CA ARG A 481 6.50 13.27 -26.39
C ARG A 481 5.90 14.56 -25.85
N ALA A 482 5.17 15.30 -26.69
CA ALA A 482 4.51 16.53 -26.27
C ALA A 482 3.36 16.27 -25.30
N VAL A 483 2.59 15.18 -25.48
CA VAL A 483 1.57 14.76 -24.50
C VAL A 483 2.25 14.39 -23.19
N GLN A 484 3.27 13.53 -23.20
CA GLN A 484 3.94 13.03 -21.99
C GLN A 484 4.98 14.03 -21.41
N ASN A 485 4.70 15.33 -21.45
CA ASN A 485 5.60 16.35 -20.93
C ASN A 485 5.60 16.36 -19.38
N PRO A 486 6.73 16.03 -18.71
CA PRO A 486 6.77 15.92 -17.25
C PRO A 486 6.41 17.20 -16.50
N ASP A 487 6.66 18.37 -17.10
CA ASP A 487 6.38 19.67 -16.46
C ASP A 487 4.88 19.99 -16.35
N TYR A 488 4.04 19.29 -17.12
CA TYR A 488 2.59 19.55 -17.21
C TYR A 488 1.76 18.25 -17.06
N ILE A 489 2.40 17.15 -16.64
CA ILE A 489 1.77 15.82 -16.57
C ILE A 489 0.60 15.80 -15.57
N ASP A 490 0.65 16.64 -14.53
CA ASP A 490 -0.39 16.78 -13.52
C ASP A 490 -1.75 17.15 -14.15
N HIS A 491 -1.76 18.04 -15.15
CA HIS A 491 -2.99 18.40 -15.87
C HIS A 491 -3.61 17.20 -16.60
N LEU A 492 -2.79 16.29 -17.13
CA LEU A 492 -3.28 15.08 -17.78
C LEU A 492 -3.81 14.08 -16.77
N GLN A 493 -3.14 13.92 -15.63
CA GLN A 493 -3.55 13.01 -14.57
C GLN A 493 -4.88 13.42 -13.91
N HIS A 494 -5.20 14.71 -13.95
CA HIS A 494 -6.48 15.27 -13.47
C HIS A 494 -7.60 15.28 -14.53
N LEU A 495 -7.30 14.96 -15.79
CA LEU A 495 -8.30 14.90 -16.85
C LEU A 495 -9.08 13.59 -16.80
N CYS A 496 -10.40 13.69 -16.62
CA CYS A 496 -11.35 12.59 -16.67
C CYS A 496 -12.02 12.54 -18.03
N VAL A 497 -12.01 11.39 -18.70
CA VAL A 497 -12.45 11.29 -20.09
C VAL A 497 -13.58 10.29 -20.23
N LYS A 498 -14.69 10.70 -20.85
CA LYS A 498 -15.73 9.76 -21.28
C LYS A 498 -15.35 9.21 -22.64
N HIS A 499 -15.01 7.93 -22.73
CA HIS A 499 -14.51 7.32 -23.96
C HIS A 499 -14.91 5.84 -24.04
N PRO A 500 -15.15 5.28 -25.24
CA PRO A 500 -15.33 3.84 -25.40
C PRO A 500 -14.16 3.03 -24.80
N GLY A 501 -14.46 2.03 -23.97
CA GLY A 501 -13.43 1.13 -23.43
C GLY A 501 -13.04 0.01 -24.39
N ASP A 502 -11.76 -0.39 -24.35
CA ASP A 502 -11.21 -1.51 -25.14
C ASP A 502 -11.84 -2.86 -24.76
N TRP A 503 -12.34 -2.95 -23.53
CA TRP A 503 -12.79 -4.19 -22.90
C TRP A 503 -14.27 -4.50 -23.13
N TYR A 504 -15.02 -3.58 -23.76
CA TYR A 504 -16.48 -3.68 -23.99
C TYR A 504 -16.83 -3.95 -25.46
N CYS A 505 -16.06 -3.37 -26.38
CA CYS A 505 -16.40 -3.32 -27.80
C CYS A 505 -15.84 -4.52 -28.59
N THR A 506 -16.33 -4.69 -29.82
CA THR A 506 -15.86 -5.65 -30.83
C THR A 506 -15.38 -4.93 -32.09
N SER A 507 -14.83 -5.67 -33.05
CA SER A 507 -14.50 -5.12 -34.37
C SER A 507 -15.71 -4.61 -35.15
N ASP A 508 -16.94 -4.98 -34.77
CA ASP A 508 -18.18 -4.57 -35.44
C ASP A 508 -18.71 -3.22 -34.93
N ASP A 509 -18.11 -2.68 -33.89
CA ASP A 509 -18.49 -1.41 -33.31
C ASP A 509 -18.03 -0.21 -34.17
N PRO A 510 -18.84 0.86 -34.33
CA PRO A 510 -18.53 1.95 -35.28
C PRO A 510 -17.12 2.55 -35.15
N VAL A 511 -16.66 2.76 -33.91
CA VAL A 511 -15.32 3.31 -33.62
C VAL A 511 -14.20 2.37 -34.09
N TRP A 512 -14.40 1.05 -33.98
CA TRP A 512 -13.44 0.04 -34.40
C TRP A 512 -13.55 -0.30 -35.88
N GLN A 513 -14.76 -0.27 -36.46
CA GLN A 513 -14.93 -0.39 -37.92
C GLN A 513 -14.24 0.76 -38.66
N ALA A 514 -14.31 1.97 -38.10
CA ALA A 514 -13.60 3.13 -38.64
C ALA A 514 -12.07 3.04 -38.46
N PHE A 515 -11.59 2.30 -37.45
CA PHE A 515 -10.18 2.05 -37.22
C PHE A 515 -9.63 0.94 -38.12
N PHE A 516 -10.32 -0.21 -38.18
CA PHE A 516 -9.99 -1.37 -39.01
C PHE A 516 -10.41 -1.15 -40.48
N THR A 517 -9.76 -0.19 -41.14
CA THR A 517 -10.05 0.17 -42.53
C THR A 517 -9.58 -0.87 -43.54
N THR A 518 -10.14 -0.83 -44.75
CA THR A 518 -9.64 -1.60 -45.91
C THR A 518 -8.21 -1.22 -46.28
N LEU A 519 -7.80 0.03 -46.00
CA LEU A 519 -6.44 0.49 -46.18
C LEU A 519 -5.49 -0.18 -45.18
N LEU A 520 -5.84 -0.20 -43.89
CA LEU A 520 -5.03 -0.90 -42.87
C LEU A 520 -4.89 -2.38 -43.20
N LYS A 521 -5.98 -3.02 -43.64
CA LYS A 521 -5.96 -4.42 -44.10
C LYS A 521 -5.00 -4.65 -45.28
N LYS A 522 -4.81 -3.65 -46.15
CA LYS A 522 -3.93 -3.74 -47.32
C LYS A 522 -2.48 -3.39 -46.99
N GLU A 523 -2.25 -2.35 -46.18
CA GLU A 523 -0.91 -1.84 -45.85
C GLU A 523 -0.24 -2.63 -44.72
N ALA A 524 -1.01 -3.16 -43.77
CA ALA A 524 -0.53 -3.91 -42.62
C ALA A 524 -1.50 -5.06 -42.24
N PRO A 525 -1.64 -6.10 -43.10
CA PRO A 525 -2.61 -7.18 -42.92
C PRO A 525 -2.43 -7.96 -41.61
N GLU A 526 -1.20 -8.10 -41.13
CA GLU A 526 -0.85 -8.76 -39.86
C GLU A 526 -1.39 -7.97 -38.67
N TRP A 527 -1.13 -6.66 -38.61
CA TRP A 527 -1.66 -5.75 -37.59
C TRP A 527 -3.20 -5.72 -37.59
N TYR A 528 -3.81 -5.66 -38.77
CA TYR A 528 -5.27 -5.73 -38.92
C TYR A 528 -5.83 -7.02 -38.31
N SER A 529 -5.24 -8.16 -38.68
CA SER A 529 -5.72 -9.48 -38.26
C SER A 529 -5.51 -9.72 -36.77
N TYR A 530 -4.34 -9.34 -36.24
CA TYR A 530 -4.05 -9.43 -34.81
C TYR A 530 -4.97 -8.54 -33.99
N GLY A 531 -5.13 -7.26 -34.38
CA GLY A 531 -5.94 -6.29 -33.64
C GLY A 531 -7.40 -6.74 -33.47
N ILE A 532 -8.02 -7.26 -34.54
CA ILE A 532 -9.39 -7.81 -34.46
C ILE A 532 -9.46 -9.00 -33.51
N ARG A 533 -8.50 -9.94 -33.60
CA ARG A 533 -8.49 -11.14 -32.75
C ARG A 533 -8.27 -10.77 -31.28
N PHE A 534 -7.34 -9.86 -31.01
CA PHE A 534 -7.06 -9.39 -29.67
C PHE A 534 -8.28 -8.72 -29.05
N LEU A 535 -8.89 -7.75 -29.74
CA LEU A 535 -10.09 -7.06 -29.29
C LEU A 535 -11.23 -8.04 -28.95
N ASN A 536 -11.48 -9.01 -29.82
CA ASN A 536 -12.53 -10.01 -29.58
C ASN A 536 -12.20 -10.98 -28.44
N ALA A 537 -10.92 -11.31 -28.23
CA ALA A 537 -10.50 -12.25 -27.18
C ALA A 537 -10.48 -11.61 -25.79
N THR A 538 -10.17 -10.32 -25.69
CA THR A 538 -10.08 -9.58 -24.41
C THR A 538 -11.38 -8.93 -24.00
N ARG A 539 -12.38 -8.84 -24.89
CA ARG A 539 -13.74 -8.40 -24.58
C ARG A 539 -14.34 -9.20 -23.42
N GLY A 540 -14.98 -8.49 -22.49
CA GLY A 540 -15.75 -9.11 -21.40
C GLY A 540 -16.61 -8.17 -20.58
N MET A 541 -16.36 -6.86 -20.62
CA MET A 541 -17.11 -5.88 -19.82
C MET A 541 -18.56 -5.72 -20.28
N ASP A 542 -18.90 -6.14 -21.51
CA ASP A 542 -20.29 -6.14 -22.00
C ASP A 542 -21.19 -7.17 -21.31
N GLN A 543 -20.58 -8.17 -20.65
CA GLN A 543 -21.31 -9.18 -19.88
C GLN A 543 -21.57 -8.76 -18.44
N VAL A 544 -20.94 -7.67 -17.99
CA VAL A 544 -21.00 -7.20 -16.61
C VAL A 544 -22.21 -6.27 -16.44
N PRO A 545 -23.11 -6.53 -15.47
CA PRO A 545 -24.22 -5.63 -15.16
C PRO A 545 -23.74 -4.22 -14.82
N ASP A 546 -24.55 -3.22 -15.15
CA ASP A 546 -24.32 -1.80 -14.85
C ASP A 546 -23.09 -1.16 -15.51
N MET A 547 -22.30 -1.91 -16.29
CA MET A 547 -21.19 -1.37 -17.07
C MET A 547 -21.67 -0.70 -18.35
N SER A 548 -21.05 0.44 -18.66
CA SER A 548 -21.33 1.21 -19.88
C SER A 548 -20.27 0.95 -20.94
N ARG A 549 -20.68 1.06 -22.21
CA ARG A 549 -19.76 1.11 -23.36
C ARG A 549 -18.83 2.31 -23.31
N THR A 550 -19.33 3.45 -22.83
CA THR A 550 -18.63 4.75 -22.78
C THR A 550 -18.60 5.27 -21.34
N PRO A 551 -17.89 4.59 -20.42
CA PRO A 551 -17.76 5.05 -19.05
C PRO A 551 -16.85 6.29 -18.99
N TRP A 552 -16.87 6.97 -17.86
CA TRP A 552 -15.83 7.92 -17.49
C TRP A 552 -14.59 7.15 -17.05
N HIS A 553 -13.44 7.51 -17.60
CA HIS A 553 -12.11 7.03 -17.22
C HIS A 553 -11.43 8.08 -16.35
N MET A 554 -10.86 7.66 -15.23
CA MET A 554 -10.12 8.50 -14.29
C MET A 554 -8.74 7.88 -14.04
N HIS A 555 -7.72 8.71 -13.83
CA HIS A 555 -6.39 8.19 -13.54
C HIS A 555 -6.44 7.33 -12.26
N PRO A 556 -6.09 6.03 -12.29
CA PRO A 556 -6.35 5.12 -11.17
C PRO A 556 -5.70 5.55 -9.85
N LEU A 557 -4.45 6.01 -9.88
CA LEU A 557 -3.74 6.43 -8.66
C LEU A 557 -4.17 7.82 -8.18
N VAL A 558 -4.17 8.82 -9.07
CA VAL A 558 -4.46 10.23 -8.73
C VAL A 558 -5.91 10.43 -8.30
N PHE A 559 -6.87 9.78 -8.96
CA PHE A 559 -8.27 9.88 -8.55
C PHE A 559 -8.50 9.27 -7.17
N LEU A 560 -8.04 8.02 -6.93
CA LEU A 560 -8.19 7.38 -5.62
C LEU A 560 -7.43 8.12 -4.52
N ASP A 561 -6.25 8.69 -4.81
CA ASP A 561 -5.54 9.60 -3.89
C ASP A 561 -6.44 10.78 -3.47
N ALA A 562 -7.00 11.45 -4.47
CA ALA A 562 -7.72 12.69 -4.27
C ALA A 562 -8.99 12.53 -3.43
N ILE A 563 -9.68 11.39 -3.54
CA ILE A 563 -10.87 11.07 -2.73
C ILE A 563 -10.53 10.34 -1.43
N SER A 564 -9.29 9.85 -1.28
CA SER A 564 -8.88 9.17 -0.06
C SER A 564 -8.68 10.12 1.08
N THR A 565 -9.13 9.71 2.26
CA THR A 565 -8.62 10.25 3.50
C THR A 565 -7.31 9.55 3.81
N SER A 566 -6.27 10.29 4.22
CA SER A 566 -5.16 9.63 4.90
C SER A 566 -5.77 8.92 6.11
N LYS A 567 -5.63 7.60 6.16
CA LYS A 567 -5.69 6.92 7.46
C LYS A 567 -4.67 7.70 8.27
N LYS A 568 -5.07 8.42 9.34
CA LYS A 568 -4.08 9.03 10.24
C LYS A 568 -3.08 7.92 10.49
N ARG A 569 -1.87 8.03 9.94
CA ARG A 569 -0.82 7.05 10.22
C ARG A 569 -0.67 7.21 11.71
N GLY A 570 -1.18 6.23 12.44
CA GLY A 570 -1.05 6.28 13.87
C GLY A 570 0.44 6.35 14.19
N TRP A 571 0.78 6.86 15.36
CA TRP A 571 2.17 7.12 15.71
C TRP A 571 3.05 5.86 15.65
N ALA A 572 2.45 4.66 15.61
CA ALA A 572 3.12 3.38 15.39
C ALA A 572 4.01 3.34 14.16
N HIS A 573 3.66 4.00 13.06
CA HIS A 573 4.43 3.99 11.79
C HIS A 573 4.98 5.37 11.44
N SER A 574 5.28 6.16 12.47
CA SER A 574 5.92 7.46 12.31
C SER A 574 7.45 7.30 12.30
N PRO A 575 8.20 8.27 11.75
CA PRO A 575 9.66 8.24 11.71
C PRO A 575 10.34 7.95 13.06
N PHE A 576 9.80 8.44 14.18
CA PHE A 576 10.36 8.16 15.51
C PHE A 576 10.07 6.74 15.98
N ALA A 577 8.86 6.23 15.72
CA ALA A 577 8.50 4.86 16.07
C ALA A 577 9.28 3.87 15.22
N ASP A 578 9.43 4.11 13.92
CA ASP A 578 10.22 3.29 13.02
C ASP A 578 11.70 3.25 13.43
N LEU A 579 12.28 4.38 13.86
CA LEU A 579 13.65 4.44 14.39
C LEU A 579 13.81 3.58 15.65
N ILE A 580 12.92 3.76 16.63
CA ILE A 580 12.95 3.00 17.89
C ILE A 580 12.77 1.51 17.61
N CYS A 581 11.74 1.15 16.85
CA CYS A 581 11.38 -0.22 16.58
C CYS A 581 12.41 -0.93 15.68
N ASP A 582 13.14 -0.20 14.82
CA ASP A 582 14.26 -0.78 14.10
C ASP A 582 15.38 -1.22 15.05
N ALA A 583 15.69 -0.41 16.05
CA ALA A 583 16.70 -0.73 17.06
C ALA A 583 16.25 -1.83 18.04
N GLU A 584 14.98 -1.81 18.44
CA GLU A 584 14.41 -2.77 19.39
C GLU A 584 14.15 -4.15 18.77
N SER A 585 13.65 -4.19 17.53
CA SER A 585 13.13 -5.40 16.90
C SER A 585 13.32 -5.47 15.39
N ARG A 586 14.09 -4.56 14.77
CA ARG A 586 14.16 -4.42 13.29
C ARG A 586 12.77 -4.27 12.65
N ASN A 587 11.86 -3.60 13.34
CA ASN A 587 10.46 -3.43 12.96
C ASN A 587 9.66 -4.75 12.79
N ASP A 588 10.09 -5.85 13.41
CA ASP A 588 9.46 -7.16 13.26
C ASP A 588 8.50 -7.46 14.43
N TYR A 589 7.20 -7.54 14.12
CA TYR A 589 6.12 -7.88 15.06
C TYR A 589 6.21 -9.30 15.63
N THR A 590 7.05 -10.16 15.06
CA THR A 590 7.19 -11.55 15.46
C THR A 590 8.40 -11.81 16.37
N ILE A 591 9.20 -10.79 16.68
CA ILE A 591 10.39 -10.96 17.53
C ILE A 591 10.04 -11.00 19.01
N TYR A 592 10.73 -11.86 19.77
CA TYR A 592 10.78 -11.71 21.22
C TYR A 592 12.17 -12.03 21.75
N ASN A 593 12.49 -11.45 22.89
CA ASN A 593 13.70 -11.76 23.65
C ASN A 593 13.36 -12.67 24.83
N ARG A 594 14.27 -13.58 25.17
CA ARG A 594 14.27 -14.38 26.40
C ARG A 594 15.49 -14.02 27.23
N THR A 595 15.38 -14.07 28.56
CA THR A 595 16.53 -13.84 29.46
C THR A 595 16.77 -15.03 30.39
N TYR A 596 18.01 -15.22 30.85
CA TYR A 596 18.38 -16.32 31.76
C TYR A 596 19.74 -16.07 32.46
N PRO A 597 20.06 -16.80 33.56
CA PRO A 597 19.16 -17.64 34.36
C PRO A 597 18.27 -16.81 35.29
N HIS A 598 17.08 -17.33 35.64
CA HIS A 598 16.21 -16.69 36.63
C HIS A 598 16.56 -17.16 38.06
N PRO A 599 16.45 -16.28 39.08
CA PRO A 599 15.83 -14.95 39.06
C PRO A 599 16.76 -13.78 38.65
N HIS A 600 18.05 -14.02 38.40
CA HIS A 600 19.05 -12.98 38.11
C HIS A 600 19.60 -13.10 36.68
N PRO A 601 18.86 -12.61 35.67
CA PRO A 601 19.25 -12.76 34.28
C PRO A 601 20.58 -12.05 33.98
N THR A 602 21.43 -12.72 33.21
CA THR A 602 22.73 -12.19 32.76
C THR A 602 22.95 -12.36 31.25
N HIS A 603 22.05 -13.09 30.59
CA HIS A 603 22.08 -13.36 29.16
C HIS A 603 20.71 -13.03 28.54
N THR A 604 20.75 -12.58 27.28
CA THR A 604 19.58 -12.33 26.45
C THR A 604 19.70 -13.14 25.17
N GLU A 605 18.63 -13.81 24.77
CA GLU A 605 18.49 -14.57 23.53
C GLU A 605 17.36 -13.97 22.69
N VAL A 606 17.60 -13.76 21.41
CA VAL A 606 16.65 -13.14 20.47
C VAL A 606 16.03 -14.21 19.59
N HIS A 607 14.70 -14.27 19.55
CA HIS A 607 13.94 -15.15 18.67
C HIS A 607 13.22 -14.31 17.61
N SER A 608 13.37 -14.67 16.33
CA SER A 608 12.77 -13.96 15.20
C SER A 608 11.98 -14.89 14.30
N LYS A 609 11.09 -14.32 13.48
CA LYS A 609 10.17 -15.02 12.57
C LYS A 609 9.29 -16.06 13.28
N THR A 610 8.83 -15.70 14.48
CA THR A 610 8.09 -16.62 15.34
C THR A 610 6.58 -16.55 15.05
N ASN A 611 5.78 -17.38 15.71
CA ASN A 611 4.32 -17.36 15.62
C ASN A 611 3.67 -16.34 16.57
N LEU A 612 4.45 -15.40 17.14
CA LEU A 612 3.99 -14.46 18.17
C LEU A 612 2.72 -13.71 17.79
N THR A 613 2.59 -13.24 16.54
CA THR A 613 1.40 -12.52 16.05
C THR A 613 0.15 -13.38 15.94
N SER A 614 0.30 -14.70 15.96
CA SER A 614 -0.82 -15.66 15.97
C SER A 614 -1.14 -16.18 17.38
N MET A 615 -0.32 -15.87 18.39
CA MET A 615 -0.62 -16.20 19.78
C MET A 615 -1.67 -15.24 20.33
N THR A 616 -2.53 -15.73 21.22
CA THR A 616 -3.44 -14.85 21.97
C THR A 616 -2.68 -14.01 23.00
N LEU A 617 -3.21 -12.85 23.36
CA LEU A 617 -2.68 -12.01 24.43
C LEU A 617 -2.45 -12.81 25.74
N GLN A 618 -3.38 -13.69 26.11
CA GLN A 618 -3.24 -14.55 27.28
C GLN A 618 -2.02 -15.48 27.17
N GLN A 619 -1.82 -16.11 26.00
CA GLN A 619 -0.68 -17.00 25.78
C GLN A 619 0.66 -16.26 25.87
N VAL A 620 0.73 -15.03 25.35
CA VAL A 620 1.93 -14.20 25.45
C VAL A 620 2.21 -13.84 26.91
N MET A 621 1.18 -13.44 27.65
CA MET A 621 1.28 -13.14 29.08
C MET A 621 1.72 -14.35 29.92
N ASP A 622 1.20 -15.54 29.61
CA ASP A 622 1.57 -16.79 30.29
C ASP A 622 3.03 -17.17 30.00
N ALA A 623 3.47 -17.04 28.74
CA ALA A 623 4.87 -17.26 28.36
C ALA A 623 5.82 -16.27 29.04
N GLN A 624 5.40 -15.02 29.19
CA GLN A 624 6.13 -14.01 29.95
C GLN A 624 6.19 -14.30 31.45
N ALA A 625 5.14 -14.88 32.02
CA ALA A 625 5.12 -15.29 33.43
C ALA A 625 6.02 -16.50 33.71
N GLN A 626 6.23 -17.36 32.71
CA GLN A 626 7.06 -18.56 32.80
C GLN A 626 8.53 -18.34 32.40
N PHE A 627 8.91 -17.10 32.05
CA PHE A 627 10.25 -16.76 31.56
C PHE A 627 10.64 -17.43 30.23
N ASP A 628 9.65 -17.86 29.44
CA ASP A 628 9.86 -18.33 28.07
C ASP A 628 9.96 -17.15 27.10
N MET A 629 9.33 -16.02 27.44
CA MET A 629 9.47 -14.73 26.77
C MET A 629 9.73 -13.64 27.81
N PHE A 630 10.44 -12.59 27.43
CA PHE A 630 10.68 -11.42 28.27
C PHE A 630 10.11 -10.16 27.62
N ALA A 631 10.68 -9.75 26.48
CA ALA A 631 10.24 -8.58 25.72
C ALA A 631 9.69 -9.05 24.36
N THR A 632 8.52 -8.58 23.95
CA THR A 632 7.77 -9.17 22.83
C THR A 632 7.35 -8.13 21.79
N GLY A 633 7.38 -8.55 20.54
CA GLY A 633 6.83 -7.82 19.41
C GLY A 633 7.71 -6.68 18.91
N ARG A 634 7.13 -5.90 18.00
CA ARG A 634 7.79 -4.76 17.36
C ARG A 634 8.31 -3.74 18.38
N TYR A 635 7.58 -3.58 19.48
CA TYR A 635 7.85 -2.61 20.54
C TYR A 635 8.60 -3.18 21.75
N GLN A 636 8.99 -4.46 21.72
CA GLN A 636 9.67 -5.13 22.82
C GLN A 636 8.94 -4.96 24.18
N VAL A 637 7.61 -5.14 24.17
CA VAL A 637 6.75 -4.96 25.35
C VAL A 637 7.05 -6.05 26.38
N THR A 638 7.40 -5.64 27.60
CA THR A 638 7.72 -6.54 28.72
C THR A 638 6.48 -6.92 29.55
N THR A 639 6.65 -7.84 30.50
CA THR A 639 5.57 -8.48 31.26
C THR A 639 4.61 -7.50 31.95
N ASP A 640 5.13 -6.53 32.70
CA ASP A 640 4.29 -5.58 33.44
C ASP A 640 3.60 -4.57 32.51
N PRO A 641 4.30 -3.95 31.53
CA PRO A 641 3.66 -3.09 30.54
C PRO A 641 2.55 -3.79 29.75
N LEU A 642 2.71 -5.06 29.35
CA LEU A 642 1.66 -5.79 28.64
C LEU A 642 0.42 -5.98 29.53
N LYS A 643 0.62 -6.40 30.78
CA LYS A 643 -0.47 -6.53 31.77
C LYS A 643 -1.19 -5.21 32.05
N GLU A 644 -0.45 -4.11 32.09
CA GLU A 644 -1.03 -2.78 32.28
C GLU A 644 -1.77 -2.33 31.03
N ALA A 645 -1.25 -2.57 29.83
CA ALA A 645 -1.91 -2.22 28.57
C ALA A 645 -3.24 -2.96 28.41
N VAL A 646 -3.27 -4.28 28.65
CA VAL A 646 -4.49 -5.09 28.62
C VAL A 646 -5.56 -4.51 29.56
N ARG A 647 -5.17 -4.12 30.78
CA ARG A 647 -6.08 -3.51 31.76
C ARG A 647 -6.55 -2.11 31.37
N ASN A 648 -5.65 -1.23 30.94
CA ASN A 648 -5.98 0.16 30.63
C ASN A 648 -6.78 0.30 29.33
N LEU A 649 -6.52 -0.55 28.33
CA LEU A 649 -7.18 -0.51 27.03
C LEU A 649 -8.36 -1.48 26.92
N ASN A 650 -8.65 -2.22 27.99
CA ASN A 650 -9.68 -3.26 28.05
C ASN A 650 -9.58 -4.24 26.86
N LEU A 651 -8.39 -4.78 26.62
CA LEU A 651 -8.13 -5.70 25.50
C LEU A 651 -8.72 -7.08 25.80
N ASP A 652 -9.29 -7.73 24.79
CA ASP A 652 -9.71 -9.12 24.90
C ASP A 652 -8.47 -10.02 24.93
N VAL A 653 -8.25 -10.70 26.05
CA VAL A 653 -7.10 -11.59 26.25
C VAL A 653 -7.08 -12.80 25.31
N ASN A 654 -8.22 -13.11 24.67
CA ASN A 654 -8.31 -14.18 23.67
C ASN A 654 -8.04 -13.69 22.24
N ALA A 655 -7.92 -12.38 22.02
CA ALA A 655 -7.57 -11.82 20.73
C ALA A 655 -6.09 -12.13 20.38
N PRO A 656 -5.77 -12.29 19.08
CA PRO A 656 -4.38 -12.46 18.65
C PRO A 656 -3.54 -11.24 19.01
N TYR A 657 -2.29 -11.46 19.41
CA TYR A 657 -1.27 -10.43 19.63
C TYR A 657 -0.64 -9.99 18.29
N ASP A 658 -1.51 -9.72 17.32
CA ASP A 658 -1.17 -9.35 15.96
C ASP A 658 -0.63 -7.91 15.85
N GLU A 659 -0.27 -7.50 14.63
CA GLU A 659 0.30 -6.17 14.37
C GLU A 659 -0.61 -5.04 14.88
N ALA A 660 -1.93 -5.17 14.65
CA ALA A 660 -2.90 -4.17 15.04
C ALA A 660 -3.01 -4.01 16.57
N ILE A 661 -2.98 -5.12 17.32
CA ILE A 661 -2.98 -5.07 18.79
C ILE A 661 -1.67 -4.50 19.33
N GLN A 662 -0.52 -4.86 18.75
CA GLN A 662 0.76 -4.31 19.14
C GLN A 662 0.83 -2.80 18.89
N ASP A 663 0.40 -2.33 17.72
CA ASP A 663 0.33 -0.91 17.36
C ASP A 663 -0.58 -0.14 18.32
N ARG A 664 -1.74 -0.71 18.61
CA ARG A 664 -2.69 -0.12 19.54
C ARG A 664 -2.10 0.01 20.95
N ILE A 665 -1.36 -0.99 21.42
CA ILE A 665 -0.66 -0.91 22.71
C ILE A 665 0.38 0.21 22.69
N PHE A 666 1.16 0.33 21.62
CA PHE A 666 2.13 1.41 21.49
C PHE A 666 1.46 2.79 21.50
N GLU A 667 0.43 2.98 20.67
CA GLU A 667 -0.21 4.28 20.47
C GLU A 667 -1.11 4.71 21.61
N GLU A 668 -1.94 3.81 22.12
CA GLU A 668 -2.97 4.14 23.11
C GLU A 668 -2.47 3.97 24.53
N TYR A 669 -1.51 3.07 24.78
CA TYR A 669 -0.98 2.84 26.12
C TYR A 669 0.42 3.43 26.31
N ILE A 670 1.41 2.99 25.53
CA ILE A 670 2.81 3.35 25.78
C ILE A 670 3.02 4.87 25.68
N ILE A 671 2.68 5.48 24.55
CA ILE A 671 2.97 6.90 24.32
C ILE A 671 1.92 7.86 24.90
N LYS A 672 0.69 7.39 25.15
CA LYS A 672 -0.42 8.21 25.67
C LYS A 672 -0.62 8.11 27.18
N VAL A 673 -0.54 6.91 27.74
CA VAL A 673 -0.84 6.65 29.17
C VAL A 673 0.44 6.52 29.98
N LYS A 674 1.36 5.65 29.56
CA LYS A 674 2.58 5.33 30.33
C LYS A 674 3.67 6.41 30.21
N ARG A 675 3.78 7.03 29.03
CA ARG A 675 4.77 8.07 28.70
C ARG A 675 4.13 9.30 28.04
N PRO A 676 3.21 10.01 28.73
CA PRO A 676 2.39 11.07 28.13
C PRO A 676 3.19 12.26 27.57
N ALA A 677 4.44 12.46 27.98
CA ALA A 677 5.30 13.50 27.42
C ALA A 677 5.55 13.32 25.91
N ILE A 678 5.52 12.08 25.41
CA ILE A 678 5.68 11.77 23.99
C ILE A 678 4.49 12.35 23.21
N ILE A 679 3.25 11.96 23.59
CA ILE A 679 2.07 12.46 22.88
C ILE A 679 1.85 13.96 23.08
N ALA A 680 2.19 14.50 24.26
CA ALA A 680 2.08 15.94 24.52
C ALA A 680 2.96 16.76 23.56
N TYR A 681 4.12 16.23 23.16
CA TYR A 681 4.93 16.84 22.11
C TYR A 681 4.34 16.63 20.72
N LEU A 682 3.97 15.40 20.38
CA LEU A 682 3.53 15.03 19.03
C LEU A 682 2.20 15.70 18.63
N GLU A 683 1.22 15.74 19.54
CA GLU A 683 -0.13 16.28 19.28
C GLU A 683 -0.35 17.67 19.90
N GLY A 684 0.59 18.18 20.69
CA GLY A 684 0.43 19.43 21.44
C GLY A 684 1.63 20.36 21.38
N ASN A 685 1.83 21.15 22.43
CA ASN A 685 2.94 22.08 22.60
C ASN A 685 3.98 21.59 23.63
N GLY A 686 4.04 20.28 23.87
CA GLY A 686 5.01 19.66 24.78
C GLY A 686 6.46 19.88 24.34
N SER A 687 7.40 19.53 25.21
CA SER A 687 8.84 19.67 24.97
C SER A 687 9.41 18.45 24.23
N VAL A 688 10.17 18.69 23.15
CA VAL A 688 10.84 17.61 22.40
C VAL A 688 11.91 16.91 23.24
N ASP A 689 12.60 17.63 24.13
CA ASP A 689 13.61 17.04 25.02
C ASP A 689 12.95 16.13 26.08
N ASP A 690 11.74 16.48 26.55
CA ASP A 690 11.01 15.65 27.51
C ASP A 690 10.38 14.42 26.84
N ALA A 691 9.93 14.55 25.59
CA ALA A 691 9.50 13.42 24.77
C ALA A 691 10.67 12.44 24.51
N ALA A 692 11.83 12.95 24.10
CA ALA A 692 13.03 12.13 23.88
C ALA A 692 13.48 11.43 25.17
N TYR A 693 13.46 12.13 26.31
CA TYR A 693 13.76 11.52 27.60
C TYR A 693 12.73 10.45 27.98
N ALA A 694 11.44 10.67 27.73
CA ALA A 694 10.39 9.70 27.99
C ALA A 694 10.53 8.43 27.12
N CYS A 695 11.00 8.55 25.89
CA CYS A 695 11.39 7.39 25.08
C CYS A 695 12.54 6.61 25.73
N ALA A 696 13.57 7.29 26.24
CA ALA A 696 14.70 6.63 26.93
C ALA A 696 14.31 5.92 28.24
N LEU A 697 13.22 6.35 28.89
CA LEU A 697 12.64 5.67 30.04
C LEU A 697 11.84 4.41 29.69
N GLU A 698 11.53 4.21 28.41
CA GLU A 698 10.68 3.12 27.93
C GLU A 698 11.47 2.10 27.11
N PHE A 699 12.33 2.59 26.22
CA PHE A 699 13.07 1.81 25.24
C PHE A 699 14.55 1.82 25.59
N ALA A 700 15.09 0.63 25.90
CA ALA A 700 16.46 0.47 26.35
C ALA A 700 17.49 0.82 25.26
N SER A 701 17.09 0.75 23.99
CA SER A 701 17.89 1.16 22.83
C SER A 701 18.15 2.68 22.75
N VAL A 702 17.43 3.49 23.51
CA VAL A 702 17.49 4.96 23.41
C VAL A 702 18.41 5.55 24.47
N GLY A 703 19.34 6.39 24.02
CA GLY A 703 20.29 7.10 24.86
C GLY A 703 19.66 8.27 25.61
N VAL A 704 20.19 8.58 26.79
CA VAL A 704 19.82 9.73 27.62
C VAL A 704 20.80 10.88 27.37
N LYS A 705 20.29 12.11 27.32
CA LYS A 705 21.09 13.34 27.21
C LYS A 705 21.90 13.60 28.49
N GLN A 706 23.10 14.16 28.35
CA GLN A 706 23.99 14.47 29.46
C GLN A 706 23.27 15.28 30.55
N GLY A 707 23.52 14.90 31.81
CA GLY A 707 22.97 15.57 32.99
C GLY A 707 21.54 15.17 33.35
N LYS A 708 20.82 14.40 32.51
CA LYS A 708 19.51 13.85 32.89
C LYS A 708 19.68 12.64 33.84
N PRO A 709 18.72 12.38 34.74
CA PRO A 709 18.77 11.22 35.63
C PRO A 709 18.70 9.90 34.87
N ILE A 710 19.44 8.90 35.34
CA ILE A 710 19.33 7.50 34.88
C ILE A 710 18.90 6.60 36.04
N SER A 711 18.63 5.32 35.77
CA SER A 711 18.24 4.36 36.81
C SER A 711 19.20 4.41 38.01
N PRO A 712 18.68 4.37 39.26
CA PRO A 712 19.53 4.34 40.45
C PRO A 712 20.50 3.16 40.45
N ASP A 713 21.60 3.27 41.18
CA ASP A 713 22.60 2.21 41.25
C ASP A 713 22.00 0.96 41.91
N PRO A 714 22.00 -0.22 41.27
CA PRO A 714 21.40 -1.43 41.83
C PRO A 714 22.18 -2.01 43.01
N HIS A 715 23.42 -1.57 43.25
CA HIS A 715 24.33 -2.11 44.25
C HIS A 715 24.72 -1.09 45.33
N GLU A 716 24.55 0.21 45.07
CA GLU A 716 24.84 1.28 46.02
C GLU A 716 23.58 1.97 46.56
N TYR A 717 23.62 2.33 47.85
CA TYR A 717 22.55 3.04 48.55
C TYR A 717 23.02 4.43 48.97
N GLU A 718 22.10 5.40 49.00
CA GLU A 718 22.36 6.73 49.56
C GLU A 718 22.70 6.63 51.05
N LYS A 719 23.69 7.41 51.48
CA LYS A 719 24.13 7.48 52.88
C LYS A 719 24.07 8.92 53.39
N ASN A 720 23.63 9.07 54.62
CA ASN A 720 23.70 10.31 55.38
C ASN A 720 25.18 10.66 55.70
N PRO A 721 25.48 11.91 56.11
CA PRO A 721 26.83 12.32 56.52
C PRO A 721 27.44 11.44 57.62
N ASP A 722 26.61 10.85 58.48
CA ASP A 722 27.01 9.92 59.55
C ASP A 722 27.22 8.47 59.07
N ARG A 723 27.13 8.22 57.76
CA ARG A 723 27.24 6.92 57.08
C ARG A 723 26.06 5.96 57.29
N SER A 724 24.99 6.37 57.97
CA SER A 724 23.73 5.61 58.00
C SER A 724 23.05 5.63 56.62
N PHE A 725 22.27 4.60 56.28
CA PHE A 725 21.55 4.54 55.01
C PHE A 725 20.35 5.49 55.03
N VAL A 726 20.13 6.20 53.92
CA VAL A 726 18.87 6.92 53.70
C VAL A 726 17.79 5.88 53.46
N VAL A 727 16.66 5.99 54.17
CA VAL A 727 15.53 5.07 54.06
C VAL A 727 14.26 5.80 53.63
N ASP A 728 13.38 5.11 52.91
CA ASP A 728 12.06 5.62 52.54
C ASP A 728 11.07 5.58 53.71
N LYS A 729 9.83 6.05 53.48
CA LYS A 729 8.73 6.04 54.45
C LYS A 729 8.37 4.64 54.99
N ASN A 730 8.78 3.58 54.32
CA ASN A 730 8.57 2.18 54.68
C ASN A 730 9.84 1.52 55.24
N HIS A 731 10.88 2.31 55.57
CA HIS A 731 12.18 1.87 56.08
C HIS A 731 13.03 1.06 55.09
N HIS A 732 12.75 1.11 53.78
CA HIS A 732 13.62 0.52 52.76
C HIS A 732 14.76 1.46 52.40
N ARG A 733 15.97 0.92 52.20
CA ARG A 733 17.14 1.72 51.82
C ARG A 733 16.95 2.31 50.42
N ILE A 734 17.27 3.60 50.27
CA ILE A 734 17.15 4.31 48.99
C ILE A 734 18.41 4.08 48.17
N HIS A 735 18.25 3.61 46.93
CA HIS A 735 19.36 3.42 45.99
C HIS A 735 19.97 4.76 45.55
N LYS A 736 21.29 4.77 45.32
CA LYS A 736 22.04 5.96 44.94
C LYS A 736 21.59 6.50 43.58
N LYS A 737 21.19 7.78 43.52
CA LYS A 737 20.85 8.44 42.26
C LYS A 737 22.06 8.54 41.33
N ARG A 738 21.81 8.38 40.03
CA ARG A 738 22.81 8.48 38.96
C ARG A 738 22.32 9.42 37.87
N TYR A 739 23.26 9.99 37.12
CA TYR A 739 23.01 10.89 36.00
C TYR A 739 23.87 10.47 34.81
N ALA A 740 23.38 10.73 33.60
CA ALA A 740 24.16 10.51 32.38
C ALA A 740 25.37 11.45 32.37
N SER A 741 26.58 10.89 32.40
CA SER A 741 27.85 11.65 32.35
C SER A 741 28.17 12.21 30.95
N ALA A 742 27.56 11.66 29.90
CA ALA A 742 27.67 12.08 28.50
C ALA A 742 26.38 11.72 27.75
N ASP A 743 26.20 12.28 26.55
CA ASP A 743 25.09 11.92 25.66
C ASP A 743 25.20 10.45 25.22
N GLY A 744 24.05 9.80 25.09
CA GLY A 744 23.98 8.41 24.60
C GLY A 744 24.14 7.35 25.69
N ILE A 745 24.20 7.73 26.97
CA ILE A 745 24.20 6.75 28.07
C ILE A 745 22.79 6.19 28.26
N GLY A 746 22.67 4.87 28.32
CA GLY A 746 21.37 4.22 28.49
C GLY A 746 20.76 4.50 29.86
N TYR A 747 19.44 4.63 29.93
CA TYR A 747 18.75 4.81 31.21
C TYR A 747 19.02 3.64 32.18
N TYR A 748 19.12 2.42 31.65
CA TYR A 748 19.40 1.20 32.42
C TYR A 748 20.90 0.85 32.49
N ASN A 749 21.79 1.82 32.25
CA ASN A 749 23.23 1.57 32.20
C ASN A 749 23.76 0.87 33.48
N GLY A 750 24.54 -0.19 33.31
CA GLY A 750 25.12 -0.99 34.38
C GLY A 750 24.41 -2.32 34.68
N ASP A 751 23.29 -2.61 34.03
CA ASP A 751 22.56 -3.89 34.18
C ASP A 751 23.16 -5.07 33.37
N LYS A 752 24.15 -4.81 32.52
CA LYS A 752 24.84 -5.74 31.61
C LYS A 752 23.97 -6.37 30.52
N LEU A 753 22.67 -6.07 30.46
CA LEU A 753 21.72 -6.65 29.52
C LEU A 753 21.39 -5.67 28.40
N ASN A 754 21.21 -4.40 28.75
CA ASN A 754 20.70 -3.39 27.83
C ASN A 754 21.82 -2.64 27.10
N LYS A 755 21.57 -2.32 25.83
CA LYS A 755 22.50 -1.60 24.95
C LYS A 755 21.77 -0.45 24.25
N VAL A 756 22.44 0.68 24.14
CA VAL A 756 21.97 1.85 23.40
C VAL A 756 22.42 1.75 21.96
N PHE A 757 21.51 2.08 21.04
CA PHE A 757 21.75 2.15 19.60
C PHE A 757 21.34 3.52 19.01
N ILE A 758 20.47 4.26 19.70
CA ILE A 758 19.92 5.53 19.23
C ILE A 758 20.46 6.68 20.08
N MET A 759 21.09 7.65 19.43
CA MET A 759 21.56 8.87 20.11
C MET A 759 20.39 9.84 20.37
N PRO A 760 20.44 10.65 21.45
CA PRO A 760 19.37 11.59 21.77
C PRO A 760 19.03 12.56 20.63
N ASP A 761 20.05 13.07 19.93
CA ASP A 761 19.85 14.05 18.85
C ASP A 761 19.16 13.44 17.62
N ASP A 762 19.49 12.20 17.27
CA ASP A 762 18.84 11.47 16.17
C ASP A 762 17.35 11.25 16.47
N LEU A 763 17.03 10.87 17.71
CA LEU A 763 15.65 10.71 18.15
C LEU A 763 14.90 12.04 18.18
N ILE A 764 15.51 13.12 18.67
CA ILE A 764 14.91 14.46 18.66
C ILE A 764 14.57 14.88 17.24
N GLN A 765 15.47 14.63 16.27
CA GLN A 765 15.18 14.93 14.88
C GLN A 765 14.01 14.08 14.36
N LYS A 766 13.96 12.78 14.66
CA LYS A 766 12.84 11.93 14.22
C LYS A 766 11.51 12.25 14.87
N LEU A 767 11.50 12.70 16.12
CA LEU A 767 10.31 13.23 16.77
C LEU A 767 9.79 14.49 16.04
N LYS A 768 10.69 15.40 15.64
CA LYS A 768 10.33 16.57 14.81
C LYS A 768 9.77 16.16 13.46
N ASP A 769 10.46 15.25 12.76
CA ASP A 769 10.02 14.71 11.46
C ASP A 769 8.61 14.12 11.58
N SER A 770 8.38 13.30 12.61
CA SER A 770 7.08 12.65 12.86
C SER A 770 5.95 13.64 13.11
N LYS A 771 6.22 14.67 13.92
CA LYS A 771 5.24 15.72 14.19
C LYS A 771 4.88 16.48 12.90
N ASN A 772 5.87 16.77 12.07
CA ASN A 772 5.66 17.47 10.80
C ASN A 772 4.92 16.60 9.76
N GLU A 773 5.08 15.27 9.79
CA GLU A 773 4.32 14.37 8.90
C GLU A 773 2.84 14.21 9.29
N ALA A 774 2.51 14.39 10.57
CA ALA A 774 1.15 14.22 11.09
C ALA A 774 0.30 15.50 11.02
N GLN A 775 0.96 16.66 11.01
CA GLN A 775 0.36 17.98 10.80
C GLN A 775 0.16 18.25 9.33
#